data_AF-E7DUU8-F1
#
_entry.id   AF-E7DUU8-F1
#
_cell.length_a   1.000
_cell.length_b   1.000
_cell.length_c   1.000
_cell.angle_alpha   90.00
_cell.angle_beta   90.00
_cell.angle_gamma   90.00
#
_symmetry.space_group_name_H-M   'P 1'
#
loop_
_entity.id
_entity.type
_entity.pdbx_description
1 polymer ?
#
loop_
_entity_poly.entity_id
_entity_poly.type
_entity_poly.pdbx_seq_one_letter_code
_entity_poly.pdbx_strand_id
1 'polypeptide(L)'
;MIEITTNKPLVEAVTPNQDAVRDSVNPQAGLRDLGDALGKATQFLEGIRRDNAFATANTRYTELSFKAVQDFHDFTNSLDTRDSLQAGDKIKEYVDGRIRSAYDRFLSSISHRDVRKKFQAQVEHDIRDYHTKGVDIQIGATQRAQEDNLNMTVGLAAAHVLHDPSNENYFQRVQSITDHINSLPIDLRLKQKLLSEAKEKLNTNQIIGAHARDPRVFENFMRAFYKKGHPPKDSTSLSDVSDSARERSLEVVEDVSKAIGLAGWDRLDDTKRRRLLEHLSSRDNALNTKLRKETQAQARRIDAQLNHGITVKPSELIPLEDYTQAYGVEQGTELYNLQQFKSVAAPDVARIKLMSTFDAKKFLQKIDDEYISNPSLSLASTMMATKYKEILEKSHRQSMQELNQDAISWGIKYKQIDPLRFDTEESFADSLRQRAGFVKKIKDDYNLTTSHFNKTEENQLRTQLVKRPASESVDLIRGAYNTLSDSDKEGVRSSFAHIEDNGLSAVVRLSSEFSDDAKNAAMVILSGMKHQKDTETRYNTDHKSNKFDSLYDSYINTPLTKLEQSTAGGNFNKDKEAIKLYLLGSMKDSGNYTLNRVRVSDAMQIVLGNTPVNINESMLMPPRGMSKTDFEDRLWYATKDTGEYDPYTIKYMNVGSGKYMIIKNGNPKVDKEGKTIIINVEDVNRDERMESTIRHYEHQIFNEHAP
;
A
#
# COMPACT_ATOMS: atom_id res chain seq x y z
N MET A 1 29.71 44.40 -76.80
CA MET A 1 30.65 45.54 -76.67
C MET A 1 31.99 45.03 -77.15
N ILE A 2 32.65 45.82 -78.01
CA ILE A 2 33.68 45.43 -78.99
C ILE A 2 35.03 45.13 -78.31
N GLU A 3 35.72 44.09 -78.77
CA GLU A 3 37.12 44.19 -79.22
C GLU A 3 37.47 43.00 -80.13
N ILE A 4 37.42 43.24 -81.44
CA ILE A 4 37.93 42.34 -82.47
C ILE A 4 39.28 42.90 -82.90
N THR A 5 40.35 42.29 -82.41
CA THR A 5 41.73 42.55 -82.84
C THR A 5 41.92 42.05 -84.27
N THR A 6 41.80 42.96 -85.23
CA THR A 6 42.12 42.73 -86.64
C THR A 6 43.59 43.04 -86.89
N ASN A 7 44.47 42.07 -86.62
CA ASN A 7 45.84 42.12 -87.15
C ASN A 7 45.80 41.79 -88.65
N LYS A 8 45.61 42.85 -89.45
CA LYS A 8 45.89 42.88 -90.88
C LYS A 8 47.36 42.49 -91.13
N PRO A 9 47.68 41.57 -92.04
CA PRO A 9 49.03 41.47 -92.57
C PRO A 9 49.37 42.75 -93.35
N LEU A 10 50.59 43.23 -93.16
CA LEU A 10 51.18 44.33 -93.92
C LEU A 10 51.08 44.04 -95.43
N VAL A 11 50.52 45.00 -96.15
CA VAL A 11 50.74 45.14 -97.60
C VAL A 11 52.08 45.85 -97.75
N GLU A 12 53.13 45.11 -98.11
CA GLU A 12 54.33 45.72 -98.68
C GLU A 12 53.99 46.32 -100.04
N ALA A 13 54.42 47.57 -100.24
CA ALA A 13 54.27 48.32 -101.47
C ALA A 13 55.13 47.69 -102.57
N VAL A 14 54.47 47.05 -103.55
CA VAL A 14 55.09 46.72 -104.84
C VAL A 14 55.14 48.00 -105.66
N THR A 15 56.30 48.65 -105.67
CA THR A 15 56.73 49.57 -106.73
C THR A 15 56.55 48.90 -108.10
N PRO A 16 56.19 49.66 -109.15
CA PRO A 16 55.75 49.10 -110.42
C PRO A 16 56.91 48.38 -111.10
N ASN A 17 56.93 47.05 -111.03
CA ASN A 17 57.73 46.28 -111.96
C ASN A 17 56.92 46.21 -113.25
N GLN A 18 57.36 47.01 -114.22
CA GLN A 18 56.92 46.95 -115.60
C GLN A 18 57.18 45.55 -116.13
N ASP A 19 56.21 44.65 -116.01
CA ASP A 19 56.06 43.62 -117.03
C ASP A 19 54.62 43.13 -117.15
N ALA A 20 54.08 43.47 -118.32
CA ALA A 20 53.00 42.83 -119.05
C ALA A 20 51.65 42.62 -118.34
N VAL A 21 50.79 43.63 -118.56
CA VAL A 21 49.34 43.49 -118.70
C VAL A 21 48.99 42.22 -119.48
N ARG A 22 48.29 41.30 -118.82
CA ARG A 22 47.18 40.47 -119.36
C ARG A 22 46.68 39.56 -118.25
N ASP A 23 45.47 39.82 -117.74
CA ASP A 23 44.38 38.83 -117.90
C ASP A 23 43.05 39.28 -117.30
N SER A 24 42.02 38.76 -117.95
CA SER A 24 40.59 39.00 -117.90
C SER A 24 39.93 38.87 -116.52
N VAL A 25 38.93 39.72 -116.25
CA VAL A 25 37.90 39.51 -115.22
C VAL A 25 37.17 38.21 -115.54
N ASN A 26 37.35 37.17 -114.70
CA ASN A 26 36.80 35.84 -114.92
C ASN A 26 35.52 35.61 -114.09
N PRO A 27 34.31 35.68 -114.69
CA PRO A 27 33.04 35.40 -114.00
C PRO A 27 32.93 33.98 -113.41
N GLN A 28 33.77 33.01 -113.83
CA GLN A 28 33.82 31.68 -113.19
C GLN A 28 34.46 31.72 -111.78
N ALA A 29 35.34 32.68 -111.51
CA ALA A 29 35.93 32.85 -110.18
C ALA A 29 34.87 33.29 -109.16
N GLY A 30 34.00 34.24 -109.54
CA GLY A 30 32.88 34.67 -108.69
C GLY A 30 31.84 33.57 -108.40
N LEU A 31 31.61 32.64 -109.34
CA LEU A 31 30.75 31.46 -109.11
C LEU A 31 31.40 30.43 -108.17
N ARG A 32 32.73 30.27 -108.24
CA ARG A 32 33.50 29.44 -107.28
C ARG A 32 33.43 30.01 -105.87
N ASP A 33 33.64 31.33 -105.72
CA ASP A 33 33.56 32.00 -104.42
C ASP A 33 32.15 31.88 -103.81
N LEU A 34 31.09 31.91 -104.63
CA LEU A 34 29.72 31.69 -104.20
C LEU A 34 29.46 30.24 -103.79
N GLY A 35 30.06 29.28 -104.49
CA GLY A 35 30.07 27.85 -104.13
C GLY A 35 30.79 27.58 -102.80
N ASP A 36 31.93 28.20 -102.57
CA ASP A 36 32.69 28.10 -101.31
C ASP A 36 31.94 28.77 -100.14
N ALA A 37 31.30 29.92 -100.39
CA ALA A 37 30.46 30.58 -99.38
C ALA A 37 29.20 29.76 -99.04
N LEU A 38 28.54 29.16 -100.04
CA LEU A 38 27.42 28.23 -99.84
C LEU A 38 27.87 26.95 -99.12
N GLY A 39 29.06 26.44 -99.43
CA GLY A 39 29.68 25.31 -98.74
C GLY A 39 29.95 25.62 -97.26
N LYS A 40 30.56 26.77 -96.96
CA LYS A 40 30.80 27.24 -95.59
C LYS A 40 29.50 27.52 -94.83
N ALA A 41 28.50 28.11 -95.48
CA ALA A 41 27.18 28.33 -94.89
C ALA A 41 26.46 27.01 -94.60
N THR A 42 26.59 26.01 -95.48
CA THR A 42 26.03 24.66 -95.28
C THR A 42 26.71 23.96 -94.10
N GLN A 43 28.05 24.00 -94.02
CA GLN A 43 28.80 23.46 -92.89
C GLN A 43 28.46 24.15 -91.57
N PHE A 44 28.30 25.48 -91.58
CA PHE A 44 27.90 26.25 -90.40
C PHE A 44 26.47 25.91 -89.95
N LEU A 45 25.52 25.83 -90.89
CA LEU A 45 24.14 25.42 -90.62
C LEU A 45 24.05 23.96 -90.13
N GLU A 46 24.88 23.07 -90.67
CA GLU A 46 24.99 21.68 -90.21
C GLU A 46 25.61 21.60 -88.81
N GLY A 47 26.61 22.45 -88.50
CA GLY A 47 27.15 22.64 -87.17
C GLY A 47 26.11 23.11 -86.16
N ILE A 48 25.34 24.15 -86.48
CA ILE A 48 24.24 24.64 -85.61
C ILE A 48 23.17 23.54 -85.42
N ARG A 49 22.82 22.80 -86.47
CA ARG A 49 21.84 21.69 -86.38
C ARG A 49 22.36 20.58 -85.48
N ARG A 50 23.64 20.22 -85.57
CA ARG A 50 24.29 19.23 -84.71
C ARG A 50 24.33 19.70 -83.26
N ASP A 51 24.70 20.95 -83.00
CA ASP A 51 24.82 21.51 -81.65
C ASP A 51 23.45 21.63 -80.97
N ASN A 52 22.42 22.07 -81.71
CA ASN A 52 21.05 22.12 -81.20
C ASN A 52 20.47 20.70 -80.93
N ALA A 53 20.75 19.75 -81.83
CA ALA A 53 20.39 18.35 -81.62
C ALA A 53 21.12 17.75 -80.40
N PHE A 54 22.39 18.11 -80.19
CA PHE A 54 23.17 17.68 -79.02
C PHE A 54 22.63 18.30 -77.73
N ALA A 55 22.40 19.61 -77.68
CA ALA A 55 21.88 20.29 -76.50
C ALA A 55 20.49 19.74 -76.09
N THR A 56 19.59 19.58 -77.06
CA THR A 56 18.25 19.00 -76.84
C THR A 56 18.33 17.55 -76.36
N ALA A 57 19.18 16.73 -76.98
CA ALA A 57 19.39 15.35 -76.55
C ALA A 57 20.03 15.28 -75.17
N ASN A 58 20.95 16.19 -74.83
CA ASN A 58 21.61 16.24 -73.52
C ASN A 58 20.63 16.56 -72.39
N THR A 59 19.77 17.57 -72.55
CA THR A 59 18.73 17.89 -71.55
C THR A 59 17.80 16.70 -71.31
N ARG A 60 17.30 16.09 -72.39
CA ARG A 60 16.42 14.91 -72.30
C ARG A 60 17.12 13.70 -71.69
N TYR A 61 18.40 13.51 -72.00
CA TYR A 61 19.22 12.46 -71.40
C TYR A 61 19.33 12.65 -69.89
N THR A 62 19.68 13.86 -69.44
CA THR A 62 19.81 14.15 -68.00
C THR A 62 18.50 13.92 -67.24
N GLU A 63 17.36 14.37 -67.78
CA GLU A 63 16.04 14.11 -67.20
C GLU A 63 15.71 12.61 -67.14
N LEU A 64 15.97 11.89 -68.23
CA LEU A 64 15.75 10.45 -68.30
C LEU A 64 16.65 9.68 -67.33
N SER A 65 17.93 10.02 -67.25
CA SER A 65 18.89 9.39 -66.34
C SER A 65 18.50 9.64 -64.89
N PHE A 66 18.09 10.86 -64.53
CA PHE A 66 17.60 11.15 -63.18
C PHE A 66 16.39 10.29 -62.83
N LYS A 67 15.40 10.22 -63.74
CA LYS A 67 14.22 9.38 -63.54
C LYS A 67 14.56 7.90 -63.46
N ALA A 68 15.48 7.41 -64.28
CA ALA A 68 15.93 6.02 -64.27
C ALA A 68 16.60 5.64 -62.93
N VAL A 69 17.39 6.54 -62.34
CA VAL A 69 18.00 6.33 -61.01
C VAL A 69 16.91 6.20 -59.95
N GLN A 70 15.94 7.11 -59.96
CA GLN A 70 14.84 7.09 -59.00
C GLN A 70 13.98 5.82 -59.16
N ASP A 71 13.57 5.51 -60.39
CA ASP A 71 12.76 4.34 -60.73
C ASP A 71 13.49 3.03 -60.34
N PHE A 72 14.82 2.98 -60.45
CA PHE A 72 15.63 1.84 -60.02
C PHE A 72 15.68 1.70 -58.49
N HIS A 73 15.91 2.81 -57.78
CA HIS A 73 15.92 2.81 -56.31
C HIS A 73 14.55 2.43 -55.72
N ASP A 74 13.46 2.99 -56.23
CA ASP A 74 12.11 2.67 -55.76
C ASP A 74 11.78 1.20 -55.98
N PHE A 75 12.15 0.65 -57.14
CA PHE A 75 11.98 -0.78 -57.42
C PHE A 75 12.79 -1.66 -56.46
N THR A 76 14.09 -1.41 -56.33
CA THR A 76 14.98 -2.21 -55.47
C THR A 76 14.60 -2.15 -53.98
N ASN A 77 14.11 -1.00 -53.50
CA ASN A 77 13.61 -0.85 -52.12
C ASN A 77 12.28 -1.60 -51.87
N SER A 78 11.48 -1.82 -52.91
CA SER A 78 10.21 -2.56 -52.83
C SER A 78 10.38 -4.08 -52.97
N LEU A 79 11.58 -4.54 -53.30
CA LEU A 79 11.85 -5.93 -53.63
C LEU A 79 12.01 -6.79 -52.38
N ASP A 80 11.31 -7.93 -52.32
CA ASP A 80 11.61 -8.96 -51.31
C ASP A 80 12.93 -9.65 -51.65
N THR A 81 13.96 -9.39 -50.84
CA THR A 81 15.30 -9.92 -51.03
C THR A 81 15.55 -11.24 -50.28
N ARG A 82 14.53 -11.90 -49.73
CA ARG A 82 14.68 -13.18 -49.02
C ARG A 82 15.08 -14.34 -49.94
N ASP A 83 14.65 -14.30 -51.20
CA ASP A 83 15.13 -15.19 -52.26
C ASP A 83 16.13 -14.41 -53.14
N SER A 84 17.42 -14.59 -52.87
CA SER A 84 18.46 -13.80 -53.51
C SER A 84 18.62 -14.07 -55.01
N LEU A 85 18.28 -15.28 -55.48
CA LEU A 85 18.30 -15.60 -56.92
C LEU A 85 17.14 -14.91 -57.63
N GLN A 86 15.92 -15.01 -57.08
CA GLN A 86 14.77 -14.30 -57.63
C GLN A 86 14.94 -12.77 -57.58
N ALA A 87 15.59 -12.25 -56.55
CA ALA A 87 15.86 -10.82 -56.44
C ALA A 87 16.79 -10.33 -57.58
N GLY A 88 17.88 -11.06 -57.85
CA GLY A 88 18.79 -10.74 -58.95
C GLY A 88 18.12 -10.80 -60.32
N ASP A 89 17.34 -11.85 -60.58
CA ASP A 89 16.61 -12.03 -61.84
C ASP A 89 15.57 -10.91 -62.06
N LYS A 90 14.83 -10.54 -61.02
CA LYS A 90 13.84 -9.44 -61.08
C LYS A 90 14.50 -8.09 -61.32
N ILE A 91 15.66 -7.82 -60.74
CA ILE A 91 16.41 -6.57 -61.00
C ILE A 91 16.90 -6.55 -62.44
N LYS A 92 17.45 -7.66 -62.94
CA LYS A 92 17.89 -7.76 -64.33
C LYS A 92 16.73 -7.55 -65.30
N GLU A 93 15.60 -8.22 -65.07
CA GLU A 93 14.38 -8.07 -65.87
C GLU A 93 13.88 -6.61 -65.87
N TYR A 94 13.94 -5.93 -64.73
CA TYR A 94 13.57 -4.52 -64.63
C TYR A 94 14.52 -3.59 -65.43
N VAL A 95 15.83 -3.82 -65.33
CA VAL A 95 16.83 -3.05 -66.08
C VAL A 95 16.65 -3.26 -67.58
N ASP A 96 16.55 -4.51 -68.04
CA ASP A 96 16.42 -4.86 -69.45
C ASP A 96 15.05 -4.47 -70.03
N GLY A 97 13.98 -4.69 -69.28
CA GLY A 97 12.60 -4.47 -69.75
C GLY A 97 12.15 -3.02 -69.66
N ARG A 98 12.57 -2.28 -68.63
CA ARG A 98 12.04 -0.93 -68.33
C ARG A 98 13.05 0.18 -68.54
N ILE A 99 14.25 0.05 -67.99
CA ILE A 99 15.28 1.09 -68.09
C ILE A 99 15.88 1.14 -69.50
N ARG A 100 16.32 0.00 -70.04
CA ARG A 100 16.85 -0.09 -71.42
C ARG A 100 15.81 0.36 -72.45
N SER A 101 14.57 -0.11 -72.35
CA SER A 101 13.47 0.33 -73.22
C SER A 101 13.21 1.84 -73.18
N ALA A 102 13.45 2.51 -72.05
CA ALA A 102 13.33 3.97 -71.96
C ALA A 102 14.49 4.67 -72.67
N TYR A 103 15.72 4.18 -72.52
CA TYR A 103 16.89 4.70 -73.22
C TYR A 103 16.86 4.43 -74.73
N ASP A 104 16.38 3.28 -75.18
CA ASP A 104 16.25 2.96 -76.62
C ASP A 104 15.25 3.88 -77.32
N ARG A 105 14.14 4.22 -76.65
CA ARG A 105 13.19 5.23 -77.12
C ARG A 105 13.83 6.61 -77.22
N PHE A 106 14.66 6.98 -76.22
CA PHE A 106 15.43 8.23 -76.27
C PHE A 106 16.41 8.25 -77.45
N LEU A 107 17.23 7.21 -77.65
CA LEU A 107 18.18 7.11 -78.76
C LEU A 107 17.48 7.20 -80.13
N SER A 108 16.31 6.57 -80.26
CA SER A 108 15.49 6.60 -81.47
C SER A 108 14.96 8.00 -81.79
N SER A 109 14.77 8.85 -80.78
CA SER A 109 14.29 10.23 -80.94
C SER A 109 15.36 11.21 -81.46
N ILE A 110 16.65 10.83 -81.44
CA ILE A 110 17.75 11.67 -81.91
C ILE A 110 17.88 11.53 -83.43
N SER A 111 17.52 12.57 -84.19
CA SER A 111 17.57 12.55 -85.66
C SER A 111 18.99 12.57 -86.24
N HIS A 112 19.95 13.21 -85.55
CA HIS A 112 21.33 13.35 -86.03
C HIS A 112 22.19 12.12 -85.68
N ARG A 113 22.78 11.47 -86.70
CA ARG A 113 23.54 10.21 -86.56
C ARG A 113 24.70 10.28 -85.57
N ASP A 114 25.55 11.29 -85.66
CA ASP A 114 26.75 11.39 -84.80
C ASP A 114 26.41 11.72 -83.34
N VAL A 115 25.37 12.54 -83.12
CA VAL A 115 24.82 12.81 -81.78
C VAL A 115 24.26 11.51 -81.19
N ARG A 116 23.50 10.73 -81.98
CA ARG A 116 22.96 9.44 -81.55
C ARG A 116 24.07 8.47 -81.14
N LYS A 117 25.14 8.33 -81.94
CA LYS A 117 26.30 7.47 -81.60
C LYS A 117 26.95 7.87 -80.27
N LYS A 118 27.08 9.17 -80.00
CA LYS A 118 27.66 9.67 -78.75
C LYS A 118 26.82 9.27 -77.54
N PHE A 119 25.50 9.45 -77.60
CA PHE A 119 24.61 9.04 -76.52
C PHE A 119 24.45 7.52 -76.40
N GLN A 120 24.58 6.77 -77.49
CA GLN A 120 24.53 5.31 -77.46
C GLN A 120 25.62 4.73 -76.56
N ALA A 121 26.86 5.25 -76.65
CA ALA A 121 27.95 4.82 -75.78
C ALA A 121 27.66 5.12 -74.29
N GLN A 122 27.04 6.27 -74.00
CA GLN A 122 26.69 6.66 -72.63
C GLN A 122 25.56 5.79 -72.06
N VAL A 123 24.51 5.53 -72.85
CA VAL A 123 23.41 4.63 -72.47
C VAL A 123 23.93 3.23 -72.13
N GLU A 124 24.81 2.66 -72.95
CA GLU A 124 25.37 1.34 -72.70
C GLU A 124 26.27 1.28 -71.46
N HIS A 125 26.87 2.42 -71.07
CA HIS A 125 27.59 2.51 -69.80
C HIS A 125 26.61 2.51 -68.62
N ASP A 126 25.56 3.34 -68.67
CA ASP A 126 24.58 3.46 -67.59
C ASP A 126 23.80 2.16 -67.37
N ILE A 127 23.41 1.45 -68.45
CA ILE A 127 22.76 0.13 -68.33
C ILE A 127 23.68 -0.89 -67.64
N ARG A 128 24.98 -0.89 -67.97
CA ARG A 128 25.95 -1.75 -67.29
C ARG A 128 26.08 -1.41 -65.80
N ASP A 129 26.10 -0.13 -65.44
CA ASP A 129 26.15 0.31 -64.04
C ASP A 129 24.93 -0.19 -63.24
N TYR A 130 23.71 -0.13 -63.81
CA TYR A 130 22.52 -0.69 -63.16
C TYR A 130 22.59 -2.21 -62.99
N HIS A 131 23.13 -2.95 -63.96
CA HIS A 131 23.37 -4.38 -63.79
C HIS A 131 24.38 -4.67 -62.67
N THR A 132 25.48 -3.90 -62.59
CA THR A 132 26.47 -4.03 -61.50
C THR A 132 25.83 -3.79 -60.14
N LYS A 133 25.06 -2.71 -59.98
CA LYS A 133 24.32 -2.42 -58.74
C LYS A 133 23.33 -3.54 -58.37
N GLY A 134 22.66 -4.14 -59.37
CA GLY A 134 21.77 -5.28 -59.16
C GLY A 134 22.49 -6.50 -58.60
N VAL A 135 23.70 -6.78 -59.11
CA VAL A 135 24.55 -7.87 -58.60
C VAL A 135 25.00 -7.60 -57.17
N ASP A 136 25.38 -6.35 -56.83
CA ASP A 136 25.77 -5.99 -55.47
C ASP A 136 24.63 -6.20 -54.45
N ILE A 137 23.40 -5.83 -54.82
CA ILE A 137 22.20 -6.05 -54.00
C ILE A 137 21.96 -7.56 -53.79
N GLN A 138 22.11 -8.37 -54.84
CA GLN A 138 21.97 -9.82 -54.76
C GLN A 138 23.04 -10.46 -53.84
N ILE A 139 24.28 -9.97 -53.90
CA ILE A 139 25.37 -10.41 -53.01
C ILE A 139 25.02 -10.10 -51.55
N GLY A 140 24.61 -8.86 -51.25
CA GLY A 140 24.24 -8.44 -49.89
C GLY A 140 23.05 -9.22 -49.33
N ALA A 141 22.03 -9.49 -50.15
CA ALA A 141 20.88 -10.32 -49.78
C ALA A 141 21.29 -11.76 -49.44
N THR A 142 22.19 -12.35 -50.24
CA THR A 142 22.72 -13.70 -50.02
C THR A 142 23.51 -13.79 -48.71
N GLN A 143 24.36 -12.80 -48.42
CA GLN A 143 25.12 -12.74 -47.17
C GLN A 143 24.19 -12.69 -45.95
N ARG A 144 23.15 -11.86 -45.98
CA ARG A 144 22.19 -11.74 -44.87
C ARG A 144 21.41 -13.04 -44.65
N ALA A 145 20.93 -13.68 -45.71
CA ALA A 145 20.25 -14.97 -45.62
C ALA A 145 21.16 -16.07 -45.02
N GLN A 146 22.45 -16.05 -45.36
CA GLN A 146 23.45 -16.95 -44.77
C GLN A 146 23.69 -16.66 -43.28
N GLU A 147 23.76 -15.41 -42.86
CA GLU A 147 23.88 -15.03 -41.45
C GLU A 147 22.64 -15.46 -40.63
N ASP A 148 21.44 -15.26 -41.14
CA ASP A 148 20.19 -15.67 -40.48
C ASP A 148 20.11 -17.20 -40.34
N ASN A 149 20.44 -17.93 -41.41
CA ASN A 149 20.50 -19.40 -41.39
C ASN A 149 21.53 -19.90 -40.38
N LEU A 150 22.70 -19.26 -40.34
CA LEU A 150 23.75 -19.58 -39.38
C LEU A 150 23.30 -19.32 -37.94
N ASN A 151 22.70 -18.17 -37.66
CA ASN A 151 22.20 -17.82 -36.33
C ASN A 151 21.16 -18.84 -35.84
N MET A 152 20.26 -19.29 -36.72
CA MET A 152 19.29 -20.35 -36.43
C MET A 152 19.99 -21.67 -36.13
N THR A 153 20.93 -22.09 -36.98
CA THR A 153 21.68 -23.35 -36.84
C THR A 153 22.49 -23.37 -35.54
N VAL A 154 23.21 -22.28 -35.23
CA VAL A 154 23.97 -22.13 -33.99
C VAL A 154 23.02 -22.09 -32.78
N GLY A 155 21.87 -21.44 -32.89
CA GLY A 155 20.83 -21.43 -31.85
C GLY A 155 20.30 -22.84 -31.53
N LEU A 156 19.95 -23.61 -32.55
CA LEU A 156 19.49 -25.00 -32.40
C LEU A 156 20.57 -25.89 -31.80
N ALA A 157 21.80 -25.80 -32.31
CA ALA A 157 22.93 -26.54 -31.79
C ALA A 157 23.22 -26.20 -30.32
N ALA A 158 23.17 -24.92 -29.93
CA ALA A 158 23.33 -24.50 -28.55
C ALA A 158 22.22 -25.05 -27.64
N ALA A 159 20.96 -25.06 -28.10
CA ALA A 159 19.85 -25.67 -27.38
C ALA A 159 20.02 -27.20 -27.22
N HIS A 160 20.50 -27.90 -28.24
CA HIS A 160 20.82 -29.32 -28.14
C HIS A 160 21.90 -29.59 -27.10
N VAL A 161 22.96 -28.76 -27.05
CA VAL A 161 24.03 -28.87 -26.07
C VAL A 161 23.55 -28.50 -24.65
N LEU A 162 22.61 -27.56 -24.52
CA LEU A 162 21.98 -27.22 -23.25
C LEU A 162 21.18 -28.39 -22.67
N HIS A 163 20.44 -29.11 -23.50
CA HIS A 163 19.62 -30.25 -23.08
C HIS A 163 20.43 -31.53 -22.86
N ASP A 164 21.44 -31.78 -23.69
CA ASP A 164 22.42 -32.85 -23.50
C ASP A 164 23.85 -32.28 -23.45
N PRO A 165 24.38 -31.99 -22.25
CA PRO A 165 25.69 -31.37 -22.09
C PRO A 165 26.86 -32.38 -22.23
N SER A 166 26.62 -33.59 -22.74
CA SER A 166 27.68 -34.58 -22.97
C SER A 166 28.76 -34.05 -23.93
N ASN A 167 30.01 -34.46 -23.73
CA ASN A 167 31.10 -34.10 -24.64
C ASN A 167 30.88 -34.64 -26.05
N GLU A 168 30.24 -35.81 -26.18
CA GLU A 168 29.92 -36.40 -27.47
C GLU A 168 28.98 -35.50 -28.28
N ASN A 169 27.83 -35.11 -27.70
CA ASN A 169 26.91 -34.18 -28.35
C ASN A 169 27.58 -32.83 -28.61
N TYR A 170 28.33 -32.29 -27.65
CA TYR A 170 29.08 -31.04 -27.84
C TYR A 170 30.02 -31.11 -29.06
N PHE A 171 30.84 -32.15 -29.19
CA PHE A 171 31.78 -32.28 -30.31
C PHE A 171 31.06 -32.48 -31.64
N GLN A 172 29.98 -33.26 -31.68
CA GLN A 172 29.16 -33.43 -32.88
C GLN A 172 28.58 -32.07 -33.34
N ARG A 173 28.07 -31.25 -32.42
CA ARG A 173 27.52 -29.92 -32.76
C ARG A 173 28.59 -28.93 -33.18
N VAL A 174 29.76 -28.94 -32.53
CA VAL A 174 30.90 -28.10 -32.95
C VAL A 174 31.36 -28.46 -34.36
N GLN A 175 31.46 -29.76 -34.67
CA GLN A 175 31.87 -30.22 -35.99
C GLN A 175 30.83 -29.80 -37.05
N SER A 176 29.54 -30.05 -36.79
CA SER A 176 28.46 -29.67 -37.71
C SER A 176 28.43 -28.17 -38.02
N ILE A 177 28.58 -27.31 -37.00
CA ILE A 177 28.67 -25.85 -37.21
C ILE A 177 29.95 -25.49 -37.97
N THR A 178 31.06 -26.15 -37.65
CA THR A 178 32.35 -25.87 -38.28
C THR A 178 32.28 -26.16 -39.78
N ASP A 179 31.72 -27.32 -40.15
CA ASP A 179 31.51 -27.71 -41.54
C ASP A 179 30.55 -26.75 -42.25
N HIS A 180 29.46 -26.36 -41.57
CA HIS A 180 28.51 -25.40 -42.12
C HIS A 180 29.17 -24.04 -42.40
N ILE A 181 29.86 -23.43 -41.44
CA ILE A 181 30.54 -22.14 -41.64
C ILE A 181 31.66 -22.25 -42.68
N ASN A 182 32.42 -23.34 -42.69
CA ASN A 182 33.48 -23.55 -43.67
C ASN A 182 32.93 -23.67 -45.10
N SER A 183 31.72 -24.20 -45.27
CA SER A 183 31.04 -24.31 -46.56
C SER A 183 30.52 -22.98 -47.12
N LEU A 184 30.37 -21.94 -46.28
CA LEU A 184 29.87 -20.63 -46.72
C LEU A 184 30.88 -19.93 -47.65
N PRO A 185 30.45 -19.28 -48.73
CA PRO A 185 31.31 -18.56 -49.67
C PRO A 185 31.67 -17.15 -49.14
N ILE A 186 32.19 -17.07 -47.91
CA ILE A 186 32.56 -15.83 -47.22
C ILE A 186 34.07 -15.80 -46.90
N ASP A 187 34.60 -14.62 -46.59
CA ASP A 187 36.03 -14.44 -46.32
C ASP A 187 36.50 -15.17 -45.05
N LEU A 188 37.79 -15.53 -45.01
CA LEU A 188 38.36 -16.32 -43.93
C LEU A 188 38.27 -15.61 -42.57
N ARG A 189 38.40 -14.28 -42.53
CA ARG A 189 38.38 -13.50 -41.28
C ARG A 189 36.97 -13.53 -40.68
N LEU A 190 35.94 -13.39 -41.51
CA LEU A 190 34.55 -13.50 -41.08
C LEU A 190 34.21 -14.94 -40.64
N LYS A 191 34.68 -15.98 -41.36
CA LYS A 191 34.53 -17.38 -40.91
C LYS A 191 35.12 -17.60 -39.52
N GLN A 192 36.33 -17.11 -39.28
CA GLN A 192 36.99 -17.23 -37.97
C GLN A 192 36.19 -16.54 -36.87
N LYS A 193 35.66 -15.34 -37.13
CA LYS A 193 34.80 -14.61 -36.19
C LYS A 193 33.55 -15.41 -35.85
N LEU A 194 32.80 -15.84 -36.86
CA LEU A 194 31.56 -16.60 -36.71
C LEU A 194 31.79 -17.95 -36.00
N LEU A 195 32.87 -18.65 -36.32
CA LEU A 195 33.27 -19.88 -35.63
C LEU A 195 33.56 -19.65 -34.15
N SER A 196 34.22 -18.53 -33.83
CA SER A 196 34.57 -18.19 -32.46
C SER A 196 33.32 -17.87 -31.63
N GLU A 197 32.41 -17.06 -32.17
CA GLU A 197 31.13 -16.72 -31.54
C GLU A 197 30.24 -17.96 -31.36
N ALA A 198 30.15 -18.82 -32.37
CA ALA A 198 29.36 -20.04 -32.28
C ALA A 198 29.93 -21.03 -31.25
N LYS A 199 31.25 -21.27 -31.26
CA LYS A 199 31.90 -22.15 -30.28
C LYS A 199 31.74 -21.63 -28.86
N GLU A 200 31.89 -20.32 -28.64
CA GLU A 200 31.65 -19.70 -27.34
C GLU A 200 30.22 -19.93 -26.85
N LYS A 201 29.22 -19.74 -27.72
CA LYS A 201 27.81 -19.99 -27.37
C LYS A 201 27.57 -21.44 -27.00
N LEU A 202 28.17 -22.40 -27.73
CA LEU A 202 28.08 -23.83 -27.41
C LEU A 202 28.78 -24.15 -26.07
N ASN A 203 29.96 -23.59 -25.82
CA ASN A 203 30.70 -23.77 -24.55
C ASN A 203 29.85 -23.33 -23.36
N THR A 204 29.27 -22.12 -23.42
CA THR A 204 28.43 -21.57 -22.36
C THR A 204 27.18 -22.43 -22.13
N ASN A 205 26.51 -22.89 -23.20
CA ASN A 205 25.31 -23.71 -23.05
C ASN A 205 25.61 -25.11 -22.49
N GLN A 206 26.77 -25.69 -22.79
CA GLN A 206 27.19 -26.96 -22.19
C GLN A 206 27.32 -26.83 -20.67
N ILE A 207 27.92 -25.73 -20.20
CA ILE A 207 28.11 -25.46 -18.77
C ILE A 207 26.78 -25.18 -18.08
N ILE A 208 25.90 -24.37 -18.68
CA ILE A 208 24.55 -24.12 -18.13
C ILE A 208 23.76 -25.43 -18.02
N GLY A 209 23.80 -26.27 -19.06
CA GLY A 209 23.13 -27.57 -19.08
C GLY A 209 23.69 -28.54 -18.05
N ALA A 210 25.02 -28.61 -17.94
CA ALA A 210 25.69 -29.43 -16.94
C ALA A 210 25.35 -28.98 -15.52
N HIS A 211 25.38 -27.68 -15.24
CA HIS A 211 25.03 -27.14 -13.93
C HIS A 211 23.56 -27.41 -13.57
N ALA A 212 22.64 -27.28 -14.52
CA ALA A 212 21.23 -27.58 -14.30
C ALA A 212 20.97 -29.07 -13.99
N ARG A 213 21.78 -29.97 -14.57
CA ARG A 213 21.65 -31.43 -14.39
C ARG A 213 22.35 -31.92 -13.12
N ASP A 214 23.56 -31.46 -12.86
CA ASP A 214 24.34 -31.78 -11.67
C ASP A 214 25.26 -30.60 -11.28
N PRO A 215 24.79 -29.72 -10.36
CA PRO A 215 25.59 -28.60 -9.88
C PRO A 215 26.91 -29.01 -9.22
N ARG A 216 27.04 -30.26 -8.75
CA ARG A 216 28.22 -30.74 -8.00
C ARG A 216 29.47 -30.81 -8.86
N VAL A 217 29.31 -30.91 -10.19
CA VAL A 217 30.42 -30.85 -11.15
C VAL A 217 31.23 -29.54 -11.00
N PHE A 218 30.62 -28.50 -10.44
CA PHE A 218 31.24 -27.19 -10.21
C PHE A 218 31.57 -26.91 -8.72
N GLU A 219 31.49 -27.90 -7.83
CA GLU A 219 31.68 -27.71 -6.38
C GLU A 219 33.07 -27.18 -6.01
N ASN A 220 34.10 -27.55 -6.79
CA ASN A 220 35.46 -27.06 -6.59
C ASN A 220 35.62 -25.57 -6.94
N PHE A 221 34.66 -24.98 -7.63
CA PHE A 221 34.66 -23.58 -8.03
C PHE A 221 33.66 -22.71 -7.28
N MET A 222 32.79 -23.32 -6.48
CA MET A 222 31.78 -22.62 -5.72
C MET A 222 31.87 -22.98 -4.25
N ARG A 223 32.01 -21.97 -3.40
CA ARG A 223 32.03 -22.14 -1.95
C ARG A 223 30.73 -21.66 -1.36
N ALA A 224 30.18 -22.43 -0.42
CA ALA A 224 29.13 -21.94 0.45
C ALA A 224 29.73 -20.96 1.46
N PHE A 225 29.36 -19.69 1.32
CA PHE A 225 29.59 -18.66 2.30
C PHE A 225 28.39 -18.61 3.27
N TYR A 226 28.67 -18.57 4.57
CA TYR A 226 27.64 -18.43 5.58
C TYR A 226 27.83 -17.11 6.28
N LYS A 227 26.92 -16.16 6.05
CA LYS A 227 26.90 -14.93 6.85
C LYS A 227 26.69 -15.31 8.31
N LYS A 228 27.47 -14.66 9.18
CA LYS A 228 27.39 -14.88 10.63
C LYS A 228 25.98 -14.53 11.09
N GLY A 229 25.26 -15.53 11.59
CA GLY A 229 24.00 -15.33 12.29
C GLY A 229 24.24 -14.64 13.63
N HIS A 230 23.17 -14.24 14.29
CA HIS A 230 23.22 -13.73 15.65
C HIS A 230 22.43 -14.66 16.58
N PRO A 231 22.60 -14.58 17.90
CA PRO A 231 21.68 -15.24 18.82
C PRO A 231 20.24 -14.71 18.59
N PRO A 232 19.21 -15.56 18.67
CA PRO A 232 17.83 -15.09 18.64
C PRO A 232 17.55 -14.20 19.85
N LYS A 233 16.73 -13.16 19.68
CA LYS A 233 16.26 -12.35 20.80
C LYS A 233 15.44 -13.18 21.78
N ASP A 234 14.74 -14.16 21.25
CA ASP A 234 13.95 -15.13 22.00
C ASP A 234 14.09 -16.52 21.37
N SER A 235 14.70 -17.45 22.11
CA SER A 235 14.92 -18.84 21.67
C SER A 235 13.63 -19.68 21.65
N THR A 236 12.52 -19.16 22.17
CA THR A 236 11.20 -19.80 22.16
C THR A 236 10.34 -19.36 20.97
N SER A 237 10.74 -18.34 20.21
CA SER A 237 10.00 -17.85 19.03
C SER A 237 10.54 -18.46 17.74
N LEU A 238 9.67 -19.08 16.93
CA LEU A 238 10.06 -19.55 15.60
C LEU A 238 10.52 -18.38 14.72
N SER A 239 9.89 -17.21 14.85
CA SER A 239 10.28 -16.04 14.07
C SER A 239 11.66 -15.55 14.44
N ASP A 240 11.96 -15.38 15.73
CA ASP A 240 13.27 -14.88 16.15
C ASP A 240 14.41 -15.87 15.82
N VAL A 241 14.18 -17.18 15.98
CA VAL A 241 15.13 -18.22 15.57
C VAL A 241 15.34 -18.23 14.05
N SER A 242 14.27 -18.05 13.27
CA SER A 242 14.37 -17.98 11.79
C SER A 242 15.11 -16.73 11.29
N ASP A 243 14.89 -15.60 11.97
CA ASP A 243 15.53 -14.31 11.66
C ASP A 243 17.03 -14.35 12.01
N SER A 244 17.38 -15.05 13.10
CA SER A 244 18.74 -15.15 13.61
C SER A 244 19.60 -16.18 12.89
N ALA A 245 18.98 -17.06 12.10
CA ALA A 245 19.65 -18.13 11.37
C ALA A 245 20.69 -17.61 10.36
N ARG A 246 21.78 -18.35 10.18
CA ARG A 246 22.84 -18.02 9.21
C ARG A 246 22.29 -17.99 7.78
N GLU A 247 22.72 -17.01 6.98
CA GLU A 247 22.36 -16.95 5.55
C GLU A 247 23.45 -17.66 4.74
N ARG A 248 23.05 -18.69 3.98
CA ARG A 248 23.92 -19.39 3.04
C ARG A 248 23.84 -18.68 1.69
N SER A 249 24.99 -18.29 1.15
CA SER A 249 25.16 -17.85 -0.24
C SER A 249 26.25 -18.68 -0.91
N LEU A 250 26.12 -18.90 -2.21
CA LEU A 250 27.18 -19.46 -3.05
C LEU A 250 28.04 -18.33 -3.58
N GLU A 251 29.35 -18.47 -3.48
CA GLU A 251 30.35 -17.55 -4.01
C GLU A 251 31.33 -18.31 -4.90
N VAL A 252 31.77 -17.69 -6.00
CA VAL A 252 32.76 -18.27 -6.92
C VAL A 252 34.16 -18.07 -6.33
N VAL A 253 34.94 -19.15 -6.29
CA VAL A 253 36.33 -19.11 -5.80
C VAL A 253 37.25 -18.35 -6.77
N GLU A 254 38.42 -17.93 -6.31
CA GLU A 254 39.36 -17.18 -7.16
C GLU A 254 39.93 -18.00 -8.32
N ASP A 255 40.27 -19.27 -8.09
CA ASP A 255 40.82 -20.17 -9.10
C ASP A 255 39.73 -20.99 -9.80
N VAL A 256 39.41 -20.61 -11.03
CA VAL A 256 38.49 -21.34 -11.94
C VAL A 256 39.23 -21.98 -13.13
N SER A 257 40.55 -22.11 -13.04
CA SER A 257 41.41 -22.54 -14.16
C SER A 257 41.39 -24.04 -14.40
N LYS A 258 41.03 -24.83 -13.39
CA LYS A 258 41.09 -26.30 -13.42
C LYS A 258 40.10 -26.89 -14.42
N ALA A 259 40.51 -27.97 -15.09
CA ALA A 259 39.63 -28.75 -15.95
C ALA A 259 38.65 -29.60 -15.13
N ILE A 260 37.45 -29.81 -15.66
CA ILE A 260 36.39 -30.65 -15.05
C ILE A 260 35.88 -31.74 -15.98
N GLY A 261 36.59 -31.97 -17.09
CA GLY A 261 36.20 -32.96 -18.10
C GLY A 261 35.02 -32.53 -18.97
N LEU A 262 34.61 -31.26 -18.92
CA LEU A 262 33.65 -30.67 -19.87
C LEU A 262 34.41 -29.90 -20.95
N ALA A 263 34.27 -30.36 -22.19
CA ALA A 263 34.96 -29.83 -23.35
C ALA A 263 34.80 -28.31 -23.54
N GLY A 264 33.60 -27.79 -23.28
CA GLY A 264 33.28 -26.37 -23.37
C GLY A 264 33.86 -25.55 -22.23
N TRP A 265 33.93 -26.10 -21.02
CA TRP A 265 34.60 -25.46 -19.88
C TRP A 265 36.08 -25.24 -20.18
N ASP A 266 36.76 -26.29 -20.61
CA ASP A 266 38.20 -26.27 -20.89
C ASP A 266 38.60 -25.28 -22.00
N ARG A 267 37.63 -24.87 -22.84
CA ARG A 267 37.81 -23.93 -23.95
C ARG A 267 37.41 -22.49 -23.64
N LEU A 268 36.75 -22.22 -22.52
CA LEU A 268 36.53 -20.86 -22.04
C LEU A 268 37.76 -20.37 -21.27
N ASP A 269 38.05 -19.08 -21.40
CA ASP A 269 39.01 -18.41 -20.53
C ASP A 269 38.46 -18.23 -19.11
N ASP A 270 39.34 -18.00 -18.15
CA ASP A 270 39.00 -17.87 -16.73
C ASP A 270 38.04 -16.71 -16.45
N THR A 271 38.10 -15.62 -17.24
CA THR A 271 37.19 -14.48 -17.07
C THR A 271 35.75 -14.87 -17.43
N LYS A 272 35.57 -15.62 -18.52
CA LYS A 272 34.25 -16.11 -18.95
C LYS A 272 33.72 -17.21 -18.04
N ARG A 273 34.58 -18.14 -17.61
CA ARG A 273 34.22 -19.18 -16.62
C ARG A 273 33.69 -18.55 -15.33
N ARG A 274 34.41 -17.57 -14.80
CA ARG A 274 34.02 -16.84 -13.58
C ARG A 274 32.69 -16.12 -13.75
N ARG A 275 32.52 -15.30 -14.80
CA ARG A 275 31.26 -14.58 -15.05
C ARG A 275 30.06 -15.51 -15.19
N LEU A 276 30.26 -16.68 -15.82
CA LEU A 276 29.21 -17.66 -15.98
C LEU A 276 28.81 -18.30 -14.64
N LEU A 277 29.78 -18.69 -13.81
CA LEU A 277 29.52 -19.20 -12.47
C LEU A 277 28.90 -18.13 -11.55
N GLU A 278 29.31 -16.87 -11.65
CA GLU A 278 28.69 -15.75 -10.94
C GLU A 278 27.23 -15.58 -11.35
N HIS A 279 26.92 -15.68 -12.64
CA HIS A 279 25.54 -15.65 -13.12
C HIS A 279 24.70 -16.82 -12.58
N LEU A 280 25.22 -18.05 -12.64
CA LEU A 280 24.53 -19.26 -12.15
C LEU A 280 24.33 -19.21 -10.63
N SER A 281 25.38 -18.92 -9.87
CA SER A 281 25.30 -18.78 -8.41
C SER A 281 24.38 -17.64 -7.96
N SER A 282 24.33 -16.52 -8.70
CA SER A 282 23.39 -15.43 -8.39
C SER A 282 21.92 -15.87 -8.53
N ARG A 283 21.61 -16.71 -9.54
CA ARG A 283 20.28 -17.28 -9.74
C ARG A 283 19.93 -18.25 -8.61
N ASP A 284 20.85 -19.13 -8.24
CA ASP A 284 20.64 -20.08 -7.13
C ASP A 284 20.47 -19.36 -5.79
N ASN A 285 21.28 -18.34 -5.52
CA ASN A 285 21.15 -17.49 -4.34
C ASN A 285 19.78 -16.80 -4.31
N ALA A 286 19.31 -16.25 -5.44
CA ALA A 286 17.99 -15.64 -5.52
C ALA A 286 16.86 -16.64 -5.21
N LEU A 287 16.96 -17.88 -5.71
CA LEU A 287 16.01 -18.96 -5.41
C LEU A 287 16.04 -19.35 -3.92
N ASN A 288 17.23 -19.51 -3.33
CA ASN A 288 17.40 -19.83 -1.91
C ASN A 288 16.84 -18.72 -1.01
N THR A 289 17.12 -17.45 -1.32
CA THR A 289 16.58 -16.29 -0.60
C THR A 289 15.05 -16.25 -0.70
N LYS A 290 14.48 -16.55 -1.87
CA LYS A 290 13.02 -16.60 -2.05
C LYS A 290 12.39 -17.70 -1.20
N LEU A 291 12.91 -18.93 -1.29
CA LEU A 291 12.44 -20.06 -0.48
C LEU A 291 12.50 -19.72 1.01
N ARG A 292 13.63 -19.20 1.49
CA ARG A 292 13.80 -18.81 2.89
C ARG A 292 12.76 -17.79 3.34
N LYS A 293 12.49 -16.75 2.54
CA LYS A 293 11.48 -15.73 2.87
C LYS A 293 10.07 -16.32 2.96
N GLU A 294 9.73 -17.25 2.06
CA GLU A 294 8.43 -17.94 2.07
C GLU A 294 8.29 -18.80 3.33
N THR A 295 9.30 -19.62 3.65
CA THR A 295 9.32 -20.45 4.87
C THR A 295 9.29 -19.58 6.14
N GLN A 296 10.03 -18.47 6.18
CA GLN A 296 10.04 -17.51 7.29
C GLN A 296 8.65 -16.89 7.53
N ALA A 297 7.96 -16.49 6.46
CA ALA A 297 6.62 -15.92 6.55
C ALA A 297 5.61 -16.94 7.08
N GLN A 298 5.71 -18.21 6.64
CA GLN A 298 4.87 -19.29 7.15
C GLN A 298 5.19 -19.61 8.62
N ALA A 299 6.48 -19.67 8.99
CA ALA A 299 6.92 -19.90 10.38
C ALA A 299 6.40 -18.80 11.31
N ARG A 300 6.43 -17.52 10.89
CA ARG A 300 5.86 -16.39 11.63
C ARG A 300 4.35 -16.52 11.85
N ARG A 301 3.60 -16.97 10.84
CA ARG A 301 2.15 -17.19 10.96
C ARG A 301 1.83 -18.33 11.95
N ILE A 302 2.54 -19.46 11.83
CA ILE A 302 2.41 -20.59 12.74
C ILE A 302 2.78 -20.18 14.16
N ASP A 303 3.89 -19.46 14.35
CA ASP A 303 4.32 -18.96 15.66
C ASP A 303 3.24 -18.11 16.31
N ALA A 304 2.63 -17.20 15.55
CA ALA A 304 1.55 -16.36 16.04
C ALA A 304 0.34 -17.20 16.51
N GLN A 305 -0.10 -18.20 15.73
CA GLN A 305 -1.21 -19.08 16.11
C GLN A 305 -0.90 -19.89 17.37
N LEU A 306 0.28 -20.52 17.41
CA LEU A 306 0.71 -21.34 18.56
C LEU A 306 0.89 -20.49 19.82
N ASN A 307 1.42 -19.26 19.70
CA ASN A 307 1.51 -18.30 20.81
C ASN A 307 0.12 -17.82 21.28
N HIS A 308 -0.93 -17.93 20.47
CA HIS A 308 -2.32 -17.70 20.89
C HIS A 308 -2.98 -18.96 21.47
N GLY A 309 -2.25 -20.08 21.54
CA GLY A 309 -2.77 -21.36 22.00
C GLY A 309 -3.71 -22.04 21.01
N ILE A 310 -3.67 -21.65 19.73
CA ILE A 310 -4.45 -22.27 18.66
C ILE A 310 -3.69 -23.48 18.15
N THR A 311 -4.29 -24.67 18.27
CA THR A 311 -3.71 -25.89 17.71
C THR A 311 -3.77 -25.87 16.18
N VAL A 312 -2.61 -25.89 15.54
CA VAL A 312 -2.46 -25.91 14.08
C VAL A 312 -2.53 -27.36 13.59
N LYS A 313 -3.23 -27.60 12.47
CA LYS A 313 -3.34 -28.96 11.93
C LYS A 313 -1.98 -29.44 11.42
N PRO A 314 -1.65 -30.75 11.51
CA PRO A 314 -0.39 -31.28 10.99
C PRO A 314 -0.11 -30.93 9.52
N SER A 315 -1.15 -30.86 8.68
CA SER A 315 -1.05 -30.48 7.26
C SER A 315 -0.68 -29.02 7.01
N GLU A 316 -0.84 -28.15 8.01
CA GLU A 316 -0.54 -26.71 7.92
C GLU A 316 0.84 -26.37 8.51
N LEU A 317 1.46 -27.34 9.20
CA LEU A 317 2.80 -27.23 9.75
C LEU A 317 3.86 -27.33 8.64
N ILE A 318 4.97 -26.60 8.79
CA ILE A 318 6.10 -26.70 7.87
C ILE A 318 6.79 -28.06 8.09
N PRO A 319 6.97 -28.88 7.04
CA PRO A 319 7.66 -30.15 7.14
C PRO A 319 9.18 -29.97 7.33
N LEU A 320 9.87 -31.01 7.81
CA LEU A 320 11.31 -30.96 8.08
C LEU A 320 12.10 -30.67 6.80
N GLU A 321 11.67 -31.25 5.68
CA GLU A 321 12.29 -31.08 4.37
C GLU A 321 12.36 -29.59 3.98
N ASP A 322 11.26 -28.85 4.11
CA ASP A 322 11.20 -27.43 3.77
C ASP A 322 12.08 -26.57 4.70
N TYR A 323 12.08 -26.87 6.00
CA TYR A 323 12.96 -26.18 6.95
C TYR A 323 14.44 -26.43 6.66
N THR A 324 14.81 -27.68 6.39
CA THR A 324 16.19 -28.05 6.08
C THR A 324 16.66 -27.49 4.74
N GLN A 325 15.76 -27.40 3.74
CA GLN A 325 16.06 -26.77 2.46
C GLN A 325 16.26 -25.25 2.60
N ALA A 326 15.45 -24.58 3.42
CA ALA A 326 15.52 -23.13 3.63
C ALA A 326 16.67 -22.68 4.55
N TYR A 327 16.99 -23.44 5.60
CA TYR A 327 17.91 -23.02 6.67
C TYR A 327 19.13 -23.94 6.85
N GLY A 328 19.21 -25.06 6.13
CA GLY A 328 20.22 -26.11 6.35
C GLY A 328 19.80 -27.12 7.42
N VAL A 329 20.52 -28.24 7.49
CA VAL A 329 20.12 -29.41 8.32
C VAL A 329 20.00 -29.08 9.80
N GLU A 330 21.04 -28.48 10.40
CA GLU A 330 21.09 -28.20 11.84
C GLU A 330 20.00 -27.22 12.26
N GLN A 331 19.95 -26.03 11.63
CA GLN A 331 19.00 -24.98 11.96
C GLN A 331 17.56 -25.35 11.57
N GLY A 332 17.39 -26.06 10.44
CA GLY A 332 16.09 -26.56 10.00
C GLY A 332 15.51 -27.59 10.98
N THR A 333 16.36 -28.47 11.52
CA THR A 333 15.96 -29.43 12.56
C THR A 333 15.59 -28.72 13.87
N GLU A 334 16.33 -27.69 14.27
CA GLU A 334 16.01 -26.88 15.45
C GLU A 334 14.63 -26.20 15.31
N LEU A 335 14.37 -25.54 14.17
CA LEU A 335 13.09 -24.89 13.88
C LEU A 335 11.94 -25.89 13.85
N TYR A 336 12.13 -27.04 13.19
CA TYR A 336 11.13 -28.09 13.14
C TYR A 336 10.79 -28.62 14.55
N ASN A 337 11.80 -28.94 15.35
CA ASN A 337 11.60 -29.44 16.71
C ASN A 337 10.91 -28.40 17.60
N LEU A 338 11.30 -27.12 17.49
CA LEU A 338 10.61 -26.03 18.19
C LEU A 338 9.15 -25.92 17.76
N GLN A 339 8.85 -26.03 16.46
CA GLN A 339 7.48 -25.97 15.96
C GLN A 339 6.63 -27.12 16.51
N GLN A 340 7.14 -28.35 16.47
CA GLN A 340 6.44 -29.52 17.04
C GLN A 340 6.19 -29.34 18.53
N PHE A 341 7.21 -28.88 19.26
CA PHE A 341 7.11 -28.61 20.68
C PHE A 341 6.03 -27.56 21.00
N LYS A 342 6.00 -26.44 20.26
CA LYS A 342 4.99 -25.39 20.43
C LYS A 342 3.58 -25.87 20.05
N SER A 343 3.48 -26.76 19.06
CA SER A 343 2.21 -27.40 18.67
C SER A 343 1.62 -28.21 19.83
N VAL A 344 2.46 -29.01 20.50
CA VAL A 344 2.07 -29.78 21.71
C VAL A 344 1.72 -28.85 22.87
N ALA A 345 2.45 -27.73 23.03
CA ALA A 345 2.23 -26.77 24.10
C ALA A 345 1.00 -25.87 23.92
N ALA A 346 0.47 -25.72 22.70
CA ALA A 346 -0.57 -24.75 22.38
C ALA A 346 -1.84 -24.85 23.27
N PRO A 347 -2.38 -26.04 23.60
CA PRO A 347 -3.53 -26.15 24.49
C PRO A 347 -3.25 -25.58 25.90
N ASP A 348 -2.05 -25.82 26.44
CA ASP A 348 -1.64 -25.32 27.74
C ASP A 348 -1.33 -23.82 27.71
N VAL A 349 -0.84 -23.30 26.58
CA VAL A 349 -0.75 -21.87 26.32
C VAL A 349 -2.14 -21.23 26.35
N ALA A 350 -3.14 -21.79 25.68
CA ALA A 350 -4.51 -21.28 25.71
C ALA A 350 -5.06 -21.25 27.14
N ARG A 351 -4.78 -22.32 27.91
CA ARG A 351 -5.23 -22.46 29.30
C ARG A 351 -4.56 -21.44 30.23
N ILE A 352 -3.23 -21.35 30.23
CA ILE A 352 -2.50 -20.49 31.18
C ILE A 352 -2.73 -19.00 30.95
N LYS A 353 -3.05 -18.61 29.71
CA LYS A 353 -3.42 -17.23 29.38
C LYS A 353 -4.66 -16.74 30.10
N LEU A 354 -5.58 -17.64 30.44
CA LEU A 354 -6.84 -17.36 31.14
C LEU A 354 -6.79 -17.67 32.64
N MET A 355 -5.63 -18.07 33.17
CA MET A 355 -5.46 -18.34 34.59
C MET A 355 -5.20 -17.04 35.35
N SER A 356 -5.68 -16.98 36.60
CA SER A 356 -5.25 -15.98 37.57
C SER A 356 -3.74 -16.09 37.82
N THR A 357 -3.10 -15.03 38.30
CA THR A 357 -1.68 -15.05 38.69
C THR A 357 -1.38 -16.14 39.73
N PHE A 358 -2.34 -16.45 40.59
CA PHE A 358 -2.21 -17.50 41.60
C PHE A 358 -2.25 -18.91 40.99
N ASP A 359 -3.22 -19.17 40.13
CA ASP A 359 -3.38 -20.48 39.49
C ASP A 359 -2.26 -20.77 38.50
N ALA A 360 -1.81 -19.76 37.75
CA ALA A 360 -0.66 -19.87 36.86
C ALA A 360 0.61 -20.24 37.64
N LYS A 361 0.87 -19.62 38.79
CA LYS A 361 2.01 -19.98 39.67
C LYS A 361 1.94 -21.44 40.12
N LYS A 362 0.77 -21.90 40.57
CA LYS A 362 0.58 -23.31 40.95
C LYS A 362 0.79 -24.27 39.77
N PHE A 363 0.29 -23.89 38.59
CA PHE A 363 0.44 -24.69 37.39
C PHE A 363 1.90 -24.82 36.96
N LEU A 364 2.64 -23.71 36.96
CA LEU A 364 4.08 -23.69 36.65
C LEU A 364 4.92 -24.41 37.69
N GLN A 365 4.57 -24.34 38.98
CA GLN A 365 5.27 -25.06 40.05
C GLN A 365 5.19 -26.57 39.87
N LYS A 366 4.04 -27.10 39.41
CA LYS A 366 3.94 -28.54 39.09
C LYS A 366 4.93 -28.97 38.02
N ILE A 367 5.17 -28.10 37.03
CA ILE A 367 6.15 -28.38 35.97
C ILE A 367 7.57 -28.40 36.57
N ASP A 368 7.88 -27.47 37.48
CA ASP A 368 9.16 -27.48 38.20
C ASP A 368 9.37 -28.78 38.98
N ASP A 369 8.39 -29.15 39.80
CA ASP A 369 8.48 -30.26 40.74
C ASP A 369 8.54 -31.62 40.01
N GLU A 370 7.70 -31.81 38.98
CA GLU A 370 7.57 -33.09 38.28
C GLU A 370 8.68 -33.32 37.24
N TYR A 371 9.18 -32.26 36.60
CA TYR A 371 10.07 -32.38 35.44
C TYR A 371 11.43 -31.68 35.56
N ILE A 372 11.52 -30.50 36.17
CA ILE A 372 12.79 -29.74 36.15
C ILE A 372 13.68 -30.13 37.33
N SER A 373 13.12 -30.26 38.52
CA SER A 373 13.84 -30.67 39.73
C SER A 373 13.92 -32.19 39.94
N ASN A 374 13.35 -32.97 39.03
CA ASN A 374 13.32 -34.43 39.13
C ASN A 374 14.66 -35.06 38.69
N PRO A 375 15.45 -35.64 39.61
CA PRO A 375 16.78 -36.18 39.30
C PRO A 375 16.74 -37.46 38.46
N SER A 376 15.57 -38.07 38.26
CA SER A 376 15.41 -39.28 37.45
C SER A 376 15.30 -39.01 35.94
N LEU A 377 15.16 -37.75 35.53
CA LEU A 377 15.01 -37.36 34.14
C LEU A 377 16.35 -37.09 33.45
N SER A 378 16.39 -37.31 32.14
CA SER A 378 17.56 -36.99 31.32
C SER A 378 17.78 -35.48 31.19
N LEU A 379 19.02 -35.04 30.99
CA LEU A 379 19.34 -33.63 30.74
C LEU A 379 18.53 -33.04 29.58
N ALA A 380 18.31 -33.80 28.51
CA ALA A 380 17.50 -33.36 27.37
C ALA A 380 16.02 -33.15 27.77
N SER A 381 15.46 -34.05 28.58
CA SER A 381 14.10 -33.92 29.11
C SER A 381 13.96 -32.70 30.02
N THR A 382 14.95 -32.46 30.89
CA THR A 382 14.99 -31.27 31.75
C THR A 382 15.04 -29.99 30.93
N MET A 383 15.89 -29.92 29.90
CA MET A 383 15.97 -28.74 29.01
C MET A 383 14.66 -28.48 28.27
N MET A 384 13.98 -29.52 27.78
CA MET A 384 12.65 -29.37 27.16
C MET A 384 11.62 -28.86 28.17
N ALA A 385 11.60 -29.39 29.40
CA ALA A 385 10.70 -28.93 30.45
C ALA A 385 10.97 -27.46 30.84
N THR A 386 12.23 -27.04 30.90
CA THR A 386 12.59 -25.62 31.11
C THR A 386 12.03 -24.74 29.99
N LYS A 387 12.25 -25.12 28.72
CA LYS A 387 11.70 -24.38 27.57
C LYS A 387 10.17 -24.35 27.57
N TYR A 388 9.54 -25.42 28.06
CA TYR A 388 8.08 -25.53 28.19
C TYR A 388 7.56 -24.47 29.15
N LYS A 389 8.16 -24.44 30.34
CA LYS A 389 7.83 -23.48 31.39
C LYS A 389 8.03 -22.04 30.92
N GLU A 390 9.14 -21.73 30.24
CA GLU A 390 9.41 -20.39 29.70
C GLU A 390 8.32 -19.91 28.74
N ILE A 391 7.84 -20.78 27.83
CA ILE A 391 6.75 -20.46 26.90
C ILE A 391 5.47 -20.12 27.67
N LEU A 392 5.14 -20.92 28.69
CA LEU A 392 3.93 -20.75 29.48
C LEU A 392 4.00 -19.47 30.33
N GLU A 393 5.12 -19.22 31.01
CA GLU A 393 5.37 -18.00 31.79
C GLU A 393 5.25 -16.75 30.92
N LYS A 394 5.88 -16.77 29.74
CA LYS A 394 5.80 -15.66 28.79
C LYS A 394 4.37 -15.44 28.32
N SER A 395 3.66 -16.50 27.97
CA SER A 395 2.28 -16.44 27.50
C SER A 395 1.34 -15.86 28.56
N HIS A 396 1.48 -16.29 29.81
CA HIS A 396 0.72 -15.76 30.94
C HIS A 396 1.05 -14.29 31.18
N ARG A 397 2.34 -13.91 31.22
CA ARG A 397 2.78 -12.53 31.41
C ARG A 397 2.21 -11.58 30.35
N GLN A 398 2.29 -11.98 29.07
CA GLN A 398 1.72 -11.20 27.97
C GLN A 398 0.20 -11.05 28.09
N SER A 399 -0.50 -12.14 28.43
CA SER A 399 -1.94 -12.10 28.67
C SER A 399 -2.33 -11.15 29.81
N MET A 400 -1.60 -11.19 30.93
CA MET A 400 -1.86 -10.31 32.07
C MET A 400 -1.54 -8.85 31.75
N GLN A 401 -0.54 -8.58 30.93
CA GLN A 401 -0.28 -7.22 30.43
C GLN A 401 -1.45 -6.71 29.58
N GLU A 402 -1.95 -7.52 28.65
CA GLU A 402 -3.13 -7.19 27.83
C GLU A 402 -4.38 -6.96 28.69
N LEU A 403 -4.62 -7.82 29.69
CA LEU A 403 -5.74 -7.70 30.63
C LEU A 403 -5.70 -6.39 31.42
N ASN A 404 -4.52 -6.01 31.94
CA ASN A 404 -4.36 -4.77 32.72
C ASN A 404 -4.45 -3.50 31.86
N GLN A 405 -4.15 -3.60 30.55
CA GLN A 405 -4.29 -2.47 29.63
C GLN A 405 -5.74 -2.24 29.24
N ASP A 406 -6.45 -3.29 28.85
CA ASP A 406 -7.85 -3.24 28.43
C ASP A 406 -8.51 -4.61 28.60
N ALA A 407 -9.20 -4.78 29.72
CA ALA A 407 -9.83 -6.05 30.07
C ALA A 407 -10.94 -6.45 29.09
N ILE A 408 -11.65 -5.49 28.50
CA ILE A 408 -12.71 -5.76 27.52
C ILE A 408 -12.11 -6.24 26.21
N SER A 409 -11.08 -5.56 25.68
CA SER A 409 -10.36 -6.01 24.48
C SER A 409 -9.74 -7.40 24.69
N TRP A 410 -9.18 -7.65 25.87
CA TRP A 410 -8.67 -8.96 26.25
C TRP A 410 -9.78 -10.02 26.27
N GLY A 411 -10.92 -9.71 26.88
CA GLY A 411 -12.09 -10.60 26.95
C GLY A 411 -12.61 -10.99 25.56
N ILE A 412 -12.68 -10.02 24.63
CA ILE A 412 -13.08 -10.26 23.24
C ILE A 412 -12.02 -11.12 22.53
N LYS A 413 -10.74 -10.78 22.65
CA LYS A 413 -9.62 -11.49 22.01
C LYS A 413 -9.59 -12.98 22.38
N TYR A 414 -9.82 -13.28 23.66
CA TYR A 414 -9.85 -14.64 24.18
C TYR A 414 -11.25 -15.25 24.30
N LYS A 415 -12.25 -14.66 23.60
CA LYS A 415 -13.62 -15.17 23.49
C LYS A 415 -14.32 -15.42 24.84
N GLN A 416 -13.99 -14.62 25.85
CA GLN A 416 -14.68 -14.62 27.14
C GLN A 416 -15.99 -13.82 27.08
N ILE A 417 -16.07 -12.87 26.15
CA ILE A 417 -17.26 -12.08 25.79
C ILE A 417 -17.28 -11.86 24.28
N ASP A 418 -18.47 -11.66 23.72
CA ASP A 418 -18.63 -11.34 22.30
C ASP A 418 -18.37 -9.85 22.04
N PRO A 419 -18.06 -9.40 20.81
CA PRO A 419 -18.05 -7.97 20.47
C PRO A 419 -19.40 -7.29 20.75
N LEU A 420 -19.40 -5.98 21.01
CA LEU A 420 -20.62 -5.23 21.31
C LEU A 420 -21.62 -5.29 20.14
N ARG A 421 -22.86 -5.69 20.43
CA ARG A 421 -23.96 -5.70 19.46
C ARG A 421 -25.05 -4.71 19.87
N PHE A 422 -25.64 -4.06 18.88
CA PHE A 422 -26.69 -3.05 19.06
C PHE A 422 -27.73 -3.13 17.93
N ASP A 423 -27.87 -4.31 17.32
CA ASP A 423 -28.78 -4.55 16.19
C ASP A 423 -30.24 -4.36 16.64
N THR A 424 -30.59 -4.99 17.76
CA THR A 424 -31.89 -4.92 18.46
C THR A 424 -31.70 -4.63 19.96
N GLU A 425 -32.79 -4.29 20.65
CA GLU A 425 -32.82 -4.08 22.10
C GLU A 425 -32.28 -5.30 22.85
N GLU A 426 -32.70 -6.51 22.45
CA GLU A 426 -32.28 -7.76 23.06
C GLU A 426 -30.79 -8.01 22.84
N SER A 427 -30.26 -7.77 21.62
CA SER A 427 -28.84 -7.96 21.33
C SER A 427 -27.95 -7.02 22.14
N PHE A 428 -28.43 -5.80 22.40
CA PHE A 428 -27.72 -4.83 23.21
C PHE A 428 -27.81 -5.19 24.69
N ALA A 429 -28.98 -5.59 25.17
CA ALA A 429 -29.17 -6.08 26.52
C ALA A 429 -28.28 -7.29 26.84
N ASP A 430 -28.23 -8.27 25.95
CA ASP A 430 -27.36 -9.43 26.11
C ASP A 430 -25.89 -9.02 26.13
N SER A 431 -25.49 -8.06 25.29
CA SER A 431 -24.13 -7.51 25.35
C SER A 431 -23.86 -6.86 26.71
N LEU A 432 -24.75 -6.00 27.20
CA LEU A 432 -24.62 -5.34 28.51
C LEU A 432 -24.53 -6.36 29.66
N ARG A 433 -25.37 -7.40 29.64
CA ARG A 433 -25.34 -8.50 30.61
C ARG A 433 -24.03 -9.27 30.57
N GLN A 434 -23.51 -9.59 29.37
CA GLN A 434 -22.21 -10.23 29.23
C GLN A 434 -21.09 -9.38 29.85
N ARG A 435 -21.08 -8.06 29.62
CA ARG A 435 -20.05 -7.16 30.20
C ARG A 435 -20.16 -7.12 31.72
N ALA A 436 -21.38 -6.99 32.26
CA ALA A 436 -21.58 -6.96 33.71
C ALA A 436 -21.07 -8.23 34.39
N GLY A 437 -21.42 -9.40 33.84
CA GLY A 437 -20.91 -10.69 34.34
C GLY A 437 -19.40 -10.82 34.19
N PHE A 438 -18.84 -10.37 33.06
CA PHE A 438 -17.41 -10.43 32.79
C PHE A 438 -16.58 -9.52 33.71
N VAL A 439 -17.00 -8.26 33.92
CA VAL A 439 -16.31 -7.33 34.82
C VAL A 439 -16.33 -7.86 36.27
N LYS A 440 -17.46 -8.43 36.71
CA LYS A 440 -17.54 -9.10 38.01
C LYS A 440 -16.54 -10.25 38.10
N LYS A 441 -16.50 -11.13 37.10
CA LYS A 441 -15.54 -12.23 37.02
C LYS A 441 -14.09 -11.73 37.03
N ILE A 442 -13.77 -10.67 36.30
CA ILE A 442 -12.42 -10.08 36.30
C ILE A 442 -12.02 -9.56 37.68
N LYS A 443 -12.96 -8.91 38.40
CA LYS A 443 -12.73 -8.48 39.77
C LYS A 443 -12.51 -9.67 40.70
N ASP A 444 -13.30 -10.72 40.59
CA ASP A 444 -13.24 -11.88 41.47
C ASP A 444 -11.98 -12.74 41.20
N ASP A 445 -11.67 -13.02 39.94
CA ASP A 445 -10.57 -13.91 39.53
C ASP A 445 -9.20 -13.20 39.51
N TYR A 446 -9.15 -11.89 39.23
CA TYR A 446 -7.91 -11.14 39.02
C TYR A 446 -7.73 -9.93 39.94
N ASN A 447 -8.72 -9.60 40.78
CA ASN A 447 -8.71 -8.42 41.64
C ASN A 447 -8.50 -7.10 40.86
N LEU A 448 -9.03 -7.03 39.63
CA LEU A 448 -8.94 -5.85 38.75
C LEU A 448 -10.29 -5.17 38.64
N THR A 449 -10.35 -3.87 38.93
CA THR A 449 -11.55 -3.05 38.69
C THR A 449 -11.43 -2.43 37.30
N THR A 450 -12.40 -2.71 36.42
CA THR A 450 -12.40 -2.25 35.03
C THR A 450 -13.75 -1.62 34.66
N SER A 451 -13.74 -0.72 33.68
CA SER A 451 -14.96 -0.25 33.01
C SER A 451 -15.61 -1.40 32.24
N HIS A 452 -16.92 -1.31 32.02
CA HIS A 452 -17.66 -2.27 31.19
C HIS A 452 -17.50 -1.99 29.69
N PHE A 453 -17.02 -0.80 29.32
CA PHE A 453 -16.71 -0.44 27.94
C PHE A 453 -15.26 -0.03 27.82
N ASN A 454 -14.65 -0.38 26.70
CA ASN A 454 -13.40 0.24 26.28
C ASN A 454 -13.65 1.36 25.27
N LYS A 455 -12.60 2.12 24.98
CA LYS A 455 -12.65 3.25 24.05
C LYS A 455 -13.11 2.87 22.64
N THR A 456 -12.81 1.65 22.18
CA THR A 456 -13.24 1.17 20.87
C THR A 456 -14.76 0.96 20.85
N GLU A 457 -15.30 0.32 21.87
CA GLU A 457 -16.74 0.10 22.04
C GLU A 457 -17.51 1.40 22.28
N GLU A 458 -16.96 2.34 23.06
CA GLU A 458 -17.56 3.68 23.23
C GLU A 458 -17.70 4.40 21.89
N ASN A 459 -16.66 4.36 21.05
CA ASN A 459 -16.71 4.95 19.71
C ASN A 459 -17.71 4.23 18.79
N GLN A 460 -17.82 2.90 18.89
CA GLN A 460 -18.83 2.14 18.15
C GLN A 460 -20.23 2.54 18.58
N LEU A 461 -20.49 2.60 19.89
CA LEU A 461 -21.77 3.01 20.46
C LEU A 461 -22.13 4.43 20.00
N ARG A 462 -21.21 5.40 20.14
CA ARG A 462 -21.39 6.78 19.65
C ARG A 462 -21.77 6.81 18.17
N THR A 463 -21.01 6.10 17.34
CA THR A 463 -21.22 6.07 15.88
C THR A 463 -22.61 5.55 15.53
N GLN A 464 -23.13 4.61 16.30
CA GLN A 464 -24.44 4.00 16.03
C GLN A 464 -25.59 4.90 16.46
N LEU A 465 -25.49 5.50 17.66
CA LEU A 465 -26.51 6.44 18.15
C LEU A 465 -26.59 7.70 17.25
N VAL A 466 -25.45 8.14 16.71
CA VAL A 466 -25.40 9.29 15.79
C VAL A 466 -26.01 8.98 14.42
N LYS A 467 -26.01 7.71 13.97
CA LYS A 467 -26.56 7.30 12.66
C LYS A 467 -28.07 7.11 12.65
N ARG A 468 -28.65 6.65 13.76
CA ARG A 468 -30.10 6.39 13.85
C ARG A 468 -30.87 7.67 14.21
N PRO A 469 -32.19 7.76 14.00
CA PRO A 469 -33.03 8.79 14.61
C PRO A 469 -32.84 8.85 16.14
N ALA A 470 -32.97 10.05 16.72
CA ALA A 470 -32.70 10.24 18.16
C ALA A 470 -33.68 9.44 19.05
N SER A 471 -34.95 9.40 18.67
CA SER A 471 -35.97 8.59 19.34
C SER A 471 -35.62 7.11 19.34
N GLU A 472 -35.34 6.53 18.17
CA GLU A 472 -34.97 5.10 18.03
C GLU A 472 -33.71 4.75 18.83
N SER A 473 -32.74 5.66 18.92
CA SER A 473 -31.50 5.44 19.67
C SER A 473 -31.74 5.42 21.18
N VAL A 474 -32.55 6.36 21.67
CA VAL A 474 -32.90 6.45 23.10
C VAL A 474 -33.81 5.29 23.50
N ASP A 475 -34.77 4.92 22.64
CA ASP A 475 -35.65 3.78 22.86
C ASP A 475 -34.88 2.45 22.86
N LEU A 476 -33.89 2.29 21.97
CA LEU A 476 -32.99 1.12 21.98
C LEU A 476 -32.26 0.98 23.32
N ILE A 477 -31.67 2.07 23.85
CA ILE A 477 -30.94 2.03 25.12
C ILE A 477 -31.90 1.76 26.28
N ARG A 478 -33.03 2.47 26.32
CA ARG A 478 -34.04 2.33 27.38
C ARG A 478 -34.63 0.94 27.40
N GLY A 479 -35.02 0.41 26.24
CA GLY A 479 -35.52 -0.95 26.06
C GLY A 479 -34.51 -1.98 26.53
N ALA A 480 -33.27 -1.92 26.03
CA ALA A 480 -32.20 -2.83 26.44
C ALA A 480 -31.96 -2.78 27.97
N TYR A 481 -31.84 -1.59 28.55
CA TYR A 481 -31.62 -1.43 29.99
C TYR A 481 -32.79 -1.99 30.83
N ASN A 482 -34.02 -1.83 30.36
CA ASN A 482 -35.21 -2.32 31.06
C ASN A 482 -35.31 -3.84 31.10
N THR A 483 -34.72 -4.54 30.12
CA THR A 483 -34.67 -6.02 30.09
C THR A 483 -33.61 -6.62 31.02
N LEU A 484 -32.76 -5.80 31.63
CA LEU A 484 -31.74 -6.25 32.58
C LEU A 484 -32.34 -6.55 33.96
N SER A 485 -31.68 -7.44 34.71
CA SER A 485 -32.00 -7.66 36.13
C SER A 485 -31.62 -6.44 36.97
N ASP A 486 -32.21 -6.26 38.15
CA ASP A 486 -31.90 -5.08 38.99
C ASP A 486 -30.43 -5.02 39.42
N SER A 487 -29.79 -6.17 39.64
CA SER A 487 -28.35 -6.26 39.89
C SER A 487 -27.51 -5.80 38.69
N ASP A 488 -27.91 -6.19 37.47
CA ASP A 488 -27.19 -5.81 36.25
C ASP A 488 -27.40 -4.33 35.92
N LYS A 489 -28.62 -3.81 36.16
CA LYS A 489 -28.96 -2.39 35.99
C LYS A 489 -28.01 -1.49 36.77
N GLU A 490 -27.77 -1.79 38.04
CA GLU A 490 -26.89 -0.98 38.88
C GLU A 490 -25.44 -0.97 38.36
N GLY A 491 -24.90 -2.14 37.97
CA GLY A 491 -23.57 -2.25 37.39
C GLY A 491 -23.42 -1.51 36.05
N VAL A 492 -24.40 -1.66 35.17
CA VAL A 492 -24.43 -0.98 33.86
C VAL A 492 -24.59 0.53 34.02
N ARG A 493 -25.46 0.99 34.92
CA ARG A 493 -25.66 2.41 35.21
C ARG A 493 -24.40 3.08 35.73
N SER A 494 -23.69 2.42 36.65
CA SER A 494 -22.38 2.88 37.11
C SER A 494 -21.41 3.02 35.93
N SER A 495 -21.41 2.08 35.00
CA SER A 495 -20.52 2.08 33.84
C SER A 495 -20.83 3.19 32.84
N PHE A 496 -22.11 3.49 32.60
CA PHE A 496 -22.52 4.63 31.79
C PHE A 496 -21.96 5.96 32.32
N ALA A 497 -21.80 6.11 33.63
CA ALA A 497 -21.17 7.29 34.22
C ALA A 497 -19.65 7.35 34.00
N HIS A 498 -19.00 6.22 33.75
CA HIS A 498 -17.55 6.13 33.54
C HIS A 498 -17.12 6.27 32.07
N ILE A 499 -18.05 6.26 31.11
CA ILE A 499 -17.76 6.52 29.69
C ILE A 499 -17.00 7.85 29.53
N GLU A 500 -15.91 7.86 28.74
CA GLU A 500 -15.05 9.03 28.56
C GLU A 500 -15.76 10.15 27.78
N ASP A 501 -16.52 9.81 26.75
CA ASP A 501 -17.29 10.79 25.96
C ASP A 501 -18.46 11.34 26.79
N ASN A 502 -18.35 12.61 27.20
CA ASN A 502 -19.31 13.28 28.08
C ASN A 502 -20.74 13.30 27.50
N GLY A 503 -20.87 13.55 26.20
CA GLY A 503 -22.18 13.59 25.54
C GLY A 503 -22.81 12.20 25.48
N LEU A 504 -22.02 11.20 25.09
CA LEU A 504 -22.46 9.81 25.06
C LEU A 504 -22.88 9.34 26.45
N SER A 505 -22.05 9.58 27.47
CA SER A 505 -22.32 9.26 28.88
C SER A 505 -23.65 9.86 29.32
N ALA A 506 -23.92 11.13 29.00
CA ALA A 506 -25.18 11.79 29.32
C ALA A 506 -26.38 11.14 28.62
N VAL A 507 -26.26 10.85 27.32
CA VAL A 507 -27.34 10.19 26.55
C VAL A 507 -27.67 8.83 27.15
N VAL A 508 -26.68 7.97 27.40
CA VAL A 508 -26.94 6.62 27.92
C VAL A 508 -27.47 6.65 29.36
N ARG A 509 -26.96 7.56 30.21
CA ARG A 509 -27.45 7.73 31.59
C ARG A 509 -28.90 8.18 31.60
N LEU A 510 -29.25 9.24 30.88
CA LEU A 510 -30.60 9.78 30.85
C LEU A 510 -31.59 8.82 30.17
N SER A 511 -31.15 8.08 29.15
CA SER A 511 -31.97 7.03 28.52
C SER A 511 -32.28 5.87 29.47
N SER A 512 -31.42 5.62 30.46
CA SER A 512 -31.60 4.58 31.48
C SER A 512 -32.42 5.03 32.70
N GLU A 513 -32.85 6.29 32.77
CA GLU A 513 -33.71 6.80 33.84
C GLU A 513 -35.19 6.51 33.55
N PHE A 514 -35.96 6.14 34.59
CA PHE A 514 -37.40 5.94 34.52
C PHE A 514 -38.16 7.29 34.56
N SER A 515 -37.88 8.19 33.60
CA SER A 515 -38.52 9.51 33.49
C SER A 515 -38.67 9.92 32.03
N ASP A 516 -39.86 10.41 31.66
CA ASP A 516 -40.11 10.91 30.30
C ASP A 516 -39.36 12.23 30.03
N ASP A 517 -39.14 13.05 31.06
CA ASP A 517 -38.28 14.23 30.94
C ASP A 517 -36.83 13.85 30.67
N ALA A 518 -36.32 12.80 31.34
CA ALA A 518 -34.98 12.28 31.07
C ALA A 518 -34.86 11.69 29.65
N LYS A 519 -35.88 10.94 29.21
CA LYS A 519 -35.97 10.45 27.82
C LYS A 519 -35.91 11.62 26.82
N ASN A 520 -36.72 12.66 27.03
CA ASN A 520 -36.76 13.83 26.16
C ASN A 520 -35.43 14.58 26.17
N ALA A 521 -34.81 14.75 27.35
CA ALA A 521 -33.48 15.34 27.47
C ALA A 521 -32.43 14.56 26.68
N ALA A 522 -32.41 13.22 26.79
CA ALA A 522 -31.49 12.36 26.05
C ALA A 522 -31.65 12.51 24.53
N MET A 523 -32.90 12.57 24.03
CA MET A 523 -33.17 12.76 22.59
C MET A 523 -32.63 14.11 22.09
N VAL A 524 -32.85 15.18 22.84
CA VAL A 524 -32.38 16.53 22.48
C VAL A 524 -30.86 16.63 22.57
N ILE A 525 -30.23 16.07 23.61
CA ILE A 525 -28.77 15.99 23.73
C ILE A 525 -28.18 15.25 22.54
N LEU A 526 -28.77 14.11 22.15
CA LEU A 526 -28.32 13.35 20.99
C LEU A 526 -28.49 14.12 19.67
N SER A 527 -29.56 14.90 19.52
CA SER A 527 -29.71 15.86 18.39
C SER A 527 -28.57 16.89 18.40
N GLY A 528 -28.26 17.43 19.57
CA GLY A 528 -27.13 18.32 19.80
C GLY A 528 -25.78 17.70 19.42
N MET A 529 -25.51 16.46 19.85
CA MET A 529 -24.29 15.72 19.49
C MET A 529 -24.14 15.53 17.98
N LYS A 530 -25.24 15.27 17.27
CA LYS A 530 -25.24 15.09 15.80
C LYS A 530 -24.96 16.38 15.04
N HIS A 531 -25.50 17.49 15.54
CA HIS A 531 -25.53 18.77 14.82
C HIS A 531 -24.68 19.85 15.48
N GLN A 532 -23.84 19.51 16.46
CA GLN A 532 -23.07 20.46 17.27
C GLN A 532 -22.36 21.50 16.39
N LYS A 533 -21.54 21.04 15.45
CA LYS A 533 -20.72 21.91 14.61
C LYS A 533 -21.58 22.81 13.72
N ASP A 534 -22.64 22.27 13.13
CA ASP A 534 -23.52 23.02 12.23
C ASP A 534 -24.31 24.09 12.99
N THR A 535 -24.86 23.72 14.15
CA THR A 535 -25.64 24.62 15.01
C THR A 535 -24.76 25.71 15.61
N GLU A 536 -23.56 25.39 16.11
CA GLU A 536 -22.59 26.38 16.60
C GLU A 536 -22.17 27.34 15.49
N THR A 537 -21.90 26.82 14.28
CA THR A 537 -21.52 27.64 13.12
C THR A 537 -22.64 28.61 12.73
N ARG A 538 -23.88 28.12 12.68
CA ARG A 538 -25.04 28.95 12.36
C ARG A 538 -25.27 30.02 13.43
N TYR A 539 -25.24 29.63 14.70
CA TYR A 539 -25.34 30.57 15.82
C TYR A 539 -24.29 31.68 15.71
N ASN A 540 -23.02 31.32 15.49
CA ASN A 540 -21.91 32.26 15.41
C ASN A 540 -21.97 33.16 14.16
N THR A 541 -22.59 32.68 13.09
CA THR A 541 -22.84 33.46 11.87
C THR A 541 -23.90 34.53 12.13
N ASP A 542 -24.97 34.16 12.83
CA ASP A 542 -26.07 35.05 13.19
C ASP A 542 -25.68 36.03 14.31
N HIS A 543 -24.71 35.67 15.16
CA HIS A 543 -24.30 36.43 16.37
C HIS A 543 -22.79 36.72 16.40
N LYS A 544 -22.31 37.55 15.46
CA LYS A 544 -20.87 37.84 15.27
C LYS A 544 -20.13 38.38 16.51
N SER A 545 -20.81 39.12 17.39
CA SER A 545 -20.21 39.76 18.56
C SER A 545 -20.07 38.85 19.78
N ASN A 546 -20.92 37.83 19.92
CA ASN A 546 -20.96 36.94 21.08
C ASN A 546 -20.95 35.48 20.62
N LYS A 547 -19.76 34.89 20.50
CA LYS A 547 -19.62 33.47 20.15
C LYS A 547 -20.34 32.58 21.17
N PHE A 548 -20.92 31.47 20.69
CA PHE A 548 -21.71 30.54 21.49
C PHE A 548 -21.01 30.12 22.78
N ASP A 549 -19.79 29.56 22.68
CA ASP A 549 -19.05 29.03 23.82
C ASP A 549 -18.77 30.10 24.89
N SER A 550 -18.31 31.29 24.46
CA SER A 550 -18.00 32.38 25.38
C SER A 550 -19.24 32.85 26.15
N LEU A 551 -20.39 32.94 25.47
CA LEU A 551 -21.63 33.37 26.10
C LEU A 551 -22.21 32.26 27.00
N TYR A 552 -22.17 31.00 26.54
CA TYR A 552 -22.57 29.83 27.33
C TYR A 552 -21.77 29.74 28.62
N ASP A 553 -20.44 29.81 28.55
CA ASP A 553 -19.54 29.79 29.69
C ASP A 553 -19.85 30.91 30.70
N SER A 554 -20.16 32.11 30.21
CA SER A 554 -20.54 33.25 31.07
C SER A 554 -21.83 33.02 31.87
N TYR A 555 -22.72 32.16 31.37
CA TYR A 555 -23.98 31.83 32.03
C TYR A 555 -23.88 30.58 32.92
N ILE A 556 -23.10 29.57 32.53
CA ILE A 556 -23.10 28.27 33.20
C ILE A 556 -22.02 28.13 34.28
N ASN A 557 -20.88 28.83 34.16
CA ASN A 557 -19.75 28.60 35.08
C ASN A 557 -20.12 28.95 36.53
N THR A 558 -20.68 30.12 36.79
CA THR A 558 -21.06 30.52 38.16
C THR A 558 -22.06 29.57 38.83
N PRO A 559 -23.20 29.19 38.21
CA PRO A 559 -24.13 28.26 38.85
C PRO A 559 -23.54 26.86 39.07
N LEU A 560 -22.77 26.32 38.11
CA LEU A 560 -22.13 25.01 38.30
C LEU A 560 -21.03 25.03 39.37
N THR A 561 -20.18 26.05 39.41
CA THR A 561 -19.15 26.16 40.46
C THR A 561 -19.74 26.21 41.87
N LYS A 562 -20.88 26.90 42.04
CA LYS A 562 -21.58 26.91 43.35
C LYS A 562 -22.12 25.53 43.73
N LEU A 563 -22.64 24.79 42.75
CA LEU A 563 -23.13 23.44 42.95
C LEU A 563 -21.98 22.46 43.23
N GLU A 564 -20.85 22.58 42.52
CA GLU A 564 -19.60 21.85 42.74
C GLU A 564 -19.10 22.01 44.17
N GLN A 565 -18.98 23.25 44.64
CA GLN A 565 -18.55 23.58 46.01
C GLN A 565 -19.48 22.99 47.09
N SER A 566 -20.75 22.80 46.74
CA SER A 566 -21.77 22.25 47.62
C SER A 566 -21.98 20.75 47.42
N THR A 567 -21.09 20.05 46.73
CA THR A 567 -21.22 18.61 46.43
C THR A 567 -19.96 17.86 46.84
N ALA A 568 -20.13 16.81 47.64
CA ALA A 568 -19.01 15.96 48.06
C ALA A 568 -18.38 15.28 46.84
N GLY A 569 -17.11 15.61 46.55
CA GLY A 569 -16.42 15.14 45.35
C GLY A 569 -16.96 15.73 44.03
N GLY A 570 -17.62 16.88 44.08
CA GLY A 570 -18.28 17.50 42.93
C GLY A 570 -17.37 17.72 41.72
N ASN A 571 -17.77 17.19 40.57
CA ASN A 571 -17.19 17.43 39.26
C ASN A 571 -18.32 17.42 38.23
N PHE A 572 -18.73 18.59 37.76
CA PHE A 572 -19.88 18.74 36.86
C PHE A 572 -19.45 19.01 35.42
N ASN A 573 -18.21 18.70 35.04
CA ASN A 573 -17.73 18.89 33.67
C ASN A 573 -18.53 18.08 32.64
N LYS A 574 -18.94 16.85 33.00
CA LYS A 574 -19.78 16.02 32.12
C LYS A 574 -21.17 16.63 31.95
N ASP A 575 -21.76 17.11 33.05
CA ASP A 575 -23.07 17.74 33.02
C ASP A 575 -23.05 19.09 32.30
N LYS A 576 -21.96 19.87 32.43
CA LYS A 576 -21.73 21.08 31.66
C LYS A 576 -21.75 20.80 30.16
N GLU A 577 -21.10 19.75 29.70
CA GLU A 577 -21.15 19.39 28.28
C GLU A 577 -22.54 18.88 27.86
N ALA A 578 -23.21 18.09 28.71
CA ALA A 578 -24.57 17.63 28.44
C ALA A 578 -25.57 18.80 28.30
N ILE A 579 -25.48 19.82 29.16
CA ILE A 579 -26.31 21.04 29.09
C ILE A 579 -26.00 21.82 27.80
N LYS A 580 -24.73 21.92 27.42
CA LYS A 580 -24.31 22.54 26.16
C LYS A 580 -24.96 21.85 24.97
N LEU A 581 -24.85 20.52 24.91
CA LEU A 581 -25.40 19.69 23.84
C LEU A 581 -26.93 19.76 23.80
N TYR A 582 -27.59 19.77 24.96
CA TYR A 582 -29.04 19.98 25.04
C TYR A 582 -29.46 21.31 24.41
N LEU A 583 -28.76 22.42 24.73
CA LEU A 583 -29.05 23.73 24.15
C LEU A 583 -28.89 23.72 22.62
N LEU A 584 -27.80 23.13 22.12
CA LEU A 584 -27.54 23.03 20.69
C LEU A 584 -28.58 22.16 19.97
N GLY A 585 -29.01 21.05 20.57
CA GLY A 585 -30.10 20.23 20.07
C GLY A 585 -31.42 20.99 20.02
N SER A 586 -31.77 21.68 21.10
CA SER A 586 -32.98 22.49 21.18
C SER A 586 -33.00 23.61 20.12
N MET A 587 -31.87 24.28 19.89
CA MET A 587 -31.73 25.27 18.80
C MET A 587 -31.93 24.64 17.42
N LYS A 588 -31.39 23.44 17.20
CA LYS A 588 -31.51 22.71 15.93
C LYS A 588 -32.94 22.26 15.65
N ASP A 589 -33.65 21.81 16.68
CA ASP A 589 -35.01 21.26 16.57
C ASP A 589 -36.06 22.37 16.48
N SER A 590 -35.88 23.45 17.25
CA SER A 590 -36.80 24.61 17.23
C SER A 590 -36.51 25.63 16.13
N GLY A 591 -35.29 25.64 15.59
CA GLY A 591 -34.82 26.69 14.67
C GLY A 591 -34.55 28.05 15.33
N ASN A 592 -34.71 28.16 16.66
CA ASN A 592 -34.46 29.38 17.42
C ASN A 592 -33.04 29.38 18.01
N TYR A 593 -32.14 30.13 17.39
CA TYR A 593 -30.72 30.25 17.75
C TYR A 593 -30.41 31.34 18.79
N THR A 594 -31.33 31.66 19.68
CA THR A 594 -31.06 32.63 20.77
C THR A 594 -30.49 31.95 22.01
N LEU A 595 -29.48 32.56 22.64
CA LEU A 595 -28.91 32.10 23.91
C LEU A 595 -29.02 33.20 24.98
N ASN A 596 -29.63 32.88 26.11
CA ASN A 596 -29.76 33.77 27.25
C ASN A 596 -29.70 32.98 28.56
N ARG A 597 -29.57 33.69 29.69
CA ARG A 597 -29.45 33.07 31.03
C ARG A 597 -30.65 32.18 31.38
N VAL A 598 -31.87 32.54 30.95
CA VAL A 598 -33.08 31.75 31.23
C VAL A 598 -33.00 30.41 30.50
N ARG A 599 -32.70 30.40 29.20
CA ARG A 599 -32.51 29.16 28.43
C ARG A 599 -31.45 28.25 29.01
N VAL A 600 -30.32 28.81 29.48
CA VAL A 600 -29.26 28.02 30.13
C VAL A 600 -29.75 27.42 31.46
N SER A 601 -30.51 28.18 32.25
CA SER A 601 -31.12 27.69 33.49
C SER A 601 -32.14 26.58 33.25
N ASP A 602 -33.00 26.73 32.24
CA ASP A 602 -34.00 25.72 31.86
C ASP A 602 -33.32 24.43 31.38
N ALA A 603 -32.29 24.56 30.53
CA ALA A 603 -31.49 23.42 30.08
C ALA A 603 -30.80 22.72 31.26
N MET A 604 -30.22 23.49 32.19
CA MET A 604 -29.62 22.96 33.41
C MET A 604 -30.64 22.18 34.25
N GLN A 605 -31.86 22.71 34.43
CA GLN A 605 -32.94 22.03 35.14
C GLN A 605 -33.33 20.71 34.47
N ILE A 606 -33.48 20.70 33.14
CA ILE A 606 -33.90 19.52 32.39
C ILE A 606 -32.84 18.42 32.45
N VAL A 607 -31.56 18.78 32.21
CA VAL A 607 -30.45 17.82 32.21
C VAL A 607 -30.18 17.28 33.63
N LEU A 608 -30.08 18.13 34.64
CA LEU A 608 -29.80 17.71 36.02
C LEU A 608 -31.04 17.12 36.71
N GLY A 609 -32.23 17.37 36.18
CA GLY A 609 -33.51 16.87 36.68
C GLY A 609 -34.19 17.75 37.71
N ASN A 610 -33.53 18.82 38.15
CA ASN A 610 -34.16 19.83 38.97
C ASN A 610 -33.38 21.16 38.96
N THR A 611 -34.02 22.21 39.48
CA THR A 611 -33.36 23.51 39.69
C THR A 611 -32.62 23.46 41.03
N PRO A 612 -31.32 23.80 41.08
CA PRO A 612 -30.63 23.92 42.36
C PRO A 612 -31.29 24.94 43.28
N VAL A 613 -31.40 24.60 44.56
CA VAL A 613 -32.02 25.42 45.60
C VAL A 613 -30.93 25.89 46.57
N ASN A 614 -30.92 27.18 46.86
CA ASN A 614 -30.00 27.75 47.84
C ASN A 614 -30.61 27.65 49.25
N ILE A 615 -29.97 26.89 50.14
CA ILE A 615 -30.37 26.69 51.54
C ILE A 615 -29.15 26.98 52.41
N ASN A 616 -29.23 28.03 53.23
CA ASN A 616 -28.17 28.42 54.18
C ASN A 616 -26.77 28.54 53.54
N GLU A 617 -26.70 29.14 52.34
CA GLU A 617 -25.49 29.29 51.50
C GLU A 617 -24.99 28.00 50.82
N SER A 618 -25.69 26.88 51.01
CA SER A 618 -25.47 25.64 50.27
C SER A 618 -26.34 25.57 49.03
N MET A 619 -25.73 25.34 47.87
CA MET A 619 -26.46 25.09 46.63
C MET A 619 -26.78 23.60 46.53
N LEU A 620 -28.03 23.22 46.80
CA LEU A 620 -28.45 21.82 46.86
C LEU A 620 -29.24 21.43 45.63
N MET A 621 -29.05 20.19 45.18
CA MET A 621 -29.81 19.62 44.07
C MET A 621 -30.97 18.79 44.65
N PRO A 622 -32.23 19.20 44.47
CA PRO A 622 -33.37 18.35 44.82
C PRO A 622 -33.38 17.03 44.03
N PRO A 623 -33.98 15.95 44.55
CA PRO A 623 -34.25 14.74 43.78
C PRO A 623 -35.03 15.07 42.49
N ARG A 624 -34.74 14.38 41.38
CA ARG A 624 -35.44 14.62 40.09
C ARG A 624 -36.96 14.49 40.29
N GLY A 625 -37.70 15.49 39.82
CA GLY A 625 -39.16 15.52 39.91
C GLY A 625 -39.72 16.00 41.26
N MET A 626 -38.88 16.19 42.30
CA MET A 626 -39.32 16.78 43.56
C MET A 626 -39.44 18.31 43.41
N SER A 627 -40.61 18.87 43.76
CA SER A 627 -40.77 20.32 43.73
C SER A 627 -39.87 21.01 44.76
N LYS A 628 -39.49 22.27 44.52
CA LYS A 628 -38.70 23.07 45.48
C LYS A 628 -39.31 23.07 46.88
N THR A 629 -40.62 23.30 46.99
CA THR A 629 -41.32 23.38 48.28
C THR A 629 -41.30 22.04 49.01
N ASP A 630 -41.58 20.94 48.31
CA ASP A 630 -41.53 19.59 48.90
C ASP A 630 -40.11 19.23 49.35
N PHE A 631 -39.10 19.65 48.58
CA PHE A 631 -37.71 19.47 48.95
C PHE A 631 -37.31 20.25 50.21
N GLU A 632 -37.64 21.54 50.28
CA GLU A 632 -37.35 22.39 51.44
C GLU A 632 -38.01 21.84 52.71
N ASP A 633 -39.28 21.42 52.61
CA ASP A 633 -40.02 20.83 53.72
C ASP A 633 -39.39 19.52 54.21
N ARG A 634 -39.11 18.58 53.28
CA ARG A 634 -38.51 17.29 53.64
C ARG A 634 -37.11 17.45 54.21
N LEU A 635 -36.30 18.33 53.64
CA LEU A 635 -34.96 18.61 54.18
C LEU A 635 -35.04 19.20 55.59
N TRP A 636 -36.00 20.11 55.83
CA TRP A 636 -36.22 20.68 57.15
C TRP A 636 -36.59 19.62 58.19
N TYR A 637 -37.59 18.77 57.89
CA TYR A 637 -38.01 17.71 58.79
C TYR A 637 -36.89 16.71 59.06
N ALA A 638 -36.20 16.26 58.02
CA ALA A 638 -35.14 15.29 58.15
C ALA A 638 -33.94 15.85 58.94
N THR A 639 -33.70 17.16 58.87
CA THR A 639 -32.71 17.84 59.73
C THR A 639 -33.19 17.92 61.17
N LYS A 640 -34.45 18.29 61.40
CA LYS A 640 -35.03 18.38 62.76
C LYS A 640 -34.99 17.03 63.48
N ASP A 641 -35.23 15.94 62.76
CA ASP A 641 -35.24 14.58 63.32
C ASP A 641 -33.89 14.12 63.85
N THR A 642 -32.80 14.74 63.41
CA THR A 642 -31.48 14.48 63.98
C THR A 642 -31.38 14.97 65.44
N GLY A 643 -32.25 15.89 65.88
CA GLY A 643 -32.33 16.42 67.24
C GLY A 643 -31.17 17.33 67.67
N GLU A 644 -30.09 17.41 66.88
CA GLU A 644 -28.84 18.12 67.25
C GLU A 644 -28.63 19.43 66.50
N TYR A 645 -29.30 19.64 65.37
CA TYR A 645 -29.03 20.74 64.46
C TYR A 645 -30.28 21.58 64.20
N ASP A 646 -30.09 22.90 64.15
CA ASP A 646 -31.11 23.85 63.76
C ASP A 646 -31.21 23.90 62.22
N PRO A 647 -32.35 23.48 61.64
CA PRO A 647 -32.54 23.48 60.18
C PRO A 647 -32.43 24.88 59.55
N TYR A 648 -32.62 25.95 60.31
CA TYR A 648 -32.57 27.32 59.79
C TYR A 648 -31.15 27.88 59.62
N THR A 649 -30.14 27.26 60.24
CA THR A 649 -28.78 27.82 60.26
C THR A 649 -27.71 26.85 59.76
N ILE A 650 -28.03 25.57 59.64
CA ILE A 650 -27.07 24.54 59.28
C ILE A 650 -26.81 24.51 57.76
N LYS A 651 -25.58 24.20 57.37
CA LYS A 651 -25.18 24.06 55.96
C LYS A 651 -25.18 22.58 55.55
N TYR A 652 -25.24 22.36 54.25
CA TYR A 652 -25.33 21.03 53.65
C TYR A 652 -24.37 20.84 52.47
N MET A 653 -24.03 19.60 52.17
CA MET A 653 -23.41 19.19 50.91
C MET A 653 -24.21 18.06 50.26
N ASN A 654 -24.38 18.08 48.94
CA ASN A 654 -24.93 16.97 48.18
C ASN A 654 -23.98 15.77 48.28
N VAL A 655 -24.52 14.58 48.58
CA VAL A 655 -23.75 13.31 48.59
C VAL A 655 -24.25 12.31 47.56
N GLY A 656 -25.46 12.50 47.03
CA GLY A 656 -26.05 11.71 45.93
C GLY A 656 -27.54 11.44 46.16
N SER A 657 -28.33 11.22 45.10
CA SER A 657 -29.75 10.80 45.09
C SER A 657 -30.56 11.13 46.35
N GLY A 658 -30.86 12.42 46.60
CA GLY A 658 -31.68 12.85 47.74
C GLY A 658 -31.00 12.79 49.11
N LYS A 659 -29.69 12.53 49.15
CA LYS A 659 -28.87 12.52 50.37
C LYS A 659 -28.03 13.78 50.48
N TYR A 660 -28.01 14.32 51.70
CA TYR A 660 -27.32 15.56 52.03
C TYR A 660 -26.53 15.39 53.33
N MET A 661 -25.25 15.73 53.27
CA MET A 661 -24.34 15.69 54.41
C MET A 661 -24.43 17.01 55.16
N ILE A 662 -24.57 16.94 56.48
CA ILE A 662 -24.53 18.13 57.34
C ILE A 662 -23.09 18.63 57.47
N ILE A 663 -22.90 19.94 57.29
CA ILE A 663 -21.60 20.60 57.47
C ILE A 663 -21.66 21.79 58.43
N LYS A 664 -20.58 21.93 59.22
CA LYS A 664 -20.35 23.09 60.09
C LYS A 664 -18.90 23.55 59.96
N ASN A 665 -18.69 24.83 59.72
CA ASN A 665 -17.36 25.42 59.50
C ASN A 665 -16.55 24.71 58.40
N GLY A 666 -17.23 24.24 57.33
CA GLY A 666 -16.61 23.54 56.21
C GLY A 666 -16.28 22.06 56.42
N ASN A 667 -16.51 21.51 57.62
CA ASN A 667 -16.22 20.11 57.92
C ASN A 667 -17.51 19.26 58.05
N PRO A 668 -17.49 17.99 57.56
CA PRO A 668 -18.56 17.02 57.81
C PRO A 668 -18.85 16.88 59.29
N LYS A 669 -20.13 16.87 59.66
CA LYS A 669 -20.53 16.48 61.00
C LYS A 669 -20.57 14.98 61.12
N VAL A 670 -20.09 14.49 62.26
CA VAL A 670 -20.07 13.07 62.61
C VAL A 670 -20.95 12.83 63.83
N ASP A 671 -21.55 11.65 63.89
CA ASP A 671 -22.28 11.16 65.06
C ASP A 671 -21.32 10.74 66.19
N LYS A 672 -21.90 10.20 67.28
CA LYS A 672 -21.15 9.74 68.46
C LYS A 672 -20.20 8.56 68.16
N GLU A 673 -20.37 7.89 67.02
CA GLU A 673 -19.56 6.76 66.56
C GLU A 673 -18.48 7.21 65.55
N GLY A 674 -18.42 8.50 65.21
CA GLY A 674 -17.48 9.05 64.24
C GLY A 674 -17.92 8.90 62.78
N LYS A 675 -19.17 8.51 62.50
CA LYS A 675 -19.71 8.42 61.13
C LYS A 675 -20.35 9.72 60.70
N THR A 676 -20.14 10.11 59.45
CA THR A 676 -20.75 11.31 58.87
C THR A 676 -22.27 11.27 58.94
N ILE A 677 -22.89 12.36 59.40
CA ILE A 677 -24.34 12.51 59.46
C ILE A 677 -24.86 12.86 58.05
N ILE A 678 -25.58 11.91 57.46
CA ILE A 678 -26.20 12.03 56.14
C ILE A 678 -27.71 11.98 56.32
N ILE A 679 -28.38 13.01 55.82
CA ILE A 679 -29.82 13.13 55.78
C ILE A 679 -30.32 12.61 54.44
N ASN A 680 -31.35 11.79 54.43
CA ASN A 680 -32.04 11.36 53.21
C ASN A 680 -33.46 11.95 53.19
N VAL A 681 -33.77 12.80 52.20
CA VAL A 681 -35.09 13.44 52.11
C VAL A 681 -36.18 12.51 51.59
N GLU A 682 -35.80 11.41 50.94
CA GLU A 682 -36.74 10.40 50.46
C GLU A 682 -37.32 9.56 51.61
N ASP A 683 -36.62 9.45 52.74
CA ASP A 683 -37.05 8.70 53.93
C ASP A 683 -38.11 9.45 54.76
N VAL A 684 -38.41 10.71 54.41
CA VAL A 684 -39.43 11.51 55.10
C VAL A 684 -40.82 11.18 54.54
N ASN A 685 -41.62 10.47 55.32
CA ASN A 685 -43.03 10.25 55.01
C ASN A 685 -43.87 11.50 55.33
N ARG A 686 -44.48 12.10 54.30
CA ARG A 686 -45.23 13.36 54.41
C ARG A 686 -46.59 13.16 55.08
N ASP A 687 -47.26 12.04 54.79
CA ASP A 687 -48.65 11.80 55.22
C ASP A 687 -48.72 11.66 56.75
N GLU A 688 -47.76 10.98 57.36
CA GLU A 688 -47.67 10.82 58.82
C GLU A 688 -47.33 12.13 59.55
N ARG A 689 -46.67 13.09 58.88
CA ARG A 689 -46.17 14.33 59.50
C ARG A 689 -47.07 15.53 59.33
N MET A 690 -47.81 15.61 58.22
CA MET A 690 -48.93 16.53 58.11
C MET A 690 -49.99 16.21 59.18
N GLU A 691 -50.30 14.93 59.40
CA GLU A 691 -51.21 14.52 60.47
C GLU A 691 -50.70 14.88 61.87
N SER A 692 -49.41 14.72 62.17
CA SER A 692 -48.89 15.06 63.51
C SER A 692 -48.85 16.56 63.77
N THR A 693 -48.57 17.37 62.73
CA THR A 693 -48.54 18.84 62.82
C THR A 693 -49.96 19.39 62.97
N ILE A 694 -50.93 18.86 62.20
CA ILE A 694 -52.35 19.20 62.33
C ILE A 694 -52.87 18.81 63.73
N ARG A 695 -52.59 17.59 64.20
CA ARG A 695 -52.98 17.17 65.57
C ARG A 695 -52.34 18.02 66.66
N HIS A 696 -51.10 18.50 66.47
CA HIS A 696 -50.43 19.39 67.43
C HIS A 696 -51.07 20.77 67.50
N TYR A 697 -51.43 21.36 66.35
CA TYR A 697 -52.13 22.64 66.30
C TYR A 697 -53.60 22.52 66.76
N GLU A 698 -54.28 21.42 66.43
CA GLU A 698 -55.61 21.12 66.99
C GLU A 698 -55.52 21.00 68.52
N HIS A 699 -54.50 20.34 69.07
CA HIS A 699 -54.29 20.28 70.52
C HIS A 699 -53.96 21.63 71.16
N GLN A 700 -53.19 22.50 70.50
CA GLN A 700 -52.89 23.85 71.01
C GLN A 700 -54.12 24.76 70.97
N ILE A 701 -54.90 24.73 69.88
CA ILE A 701 -56.17 25.47 69.77
C ILE A 701 -57.18 24.97 70.80
N PHE A 702 -57.24 23.65 71.06
CA PHE A 702 -58.09 23.10 72.12
C PHE A 702 -57.62 23.46 73.55
N ASN A 703 -56.32 23.63 73.77
CA ASN A 703 -55.78 23.99 75.09
C ASN A 703 -55.81 25.50 75.37
N GLU A 704 -55.77 26.37 74.35
CA GLU A 704 -55.90 27.83 74.52
C GLU A 704 -57.36 28.28 74.66
N HIS A 705 -58.35 27.42 74.36
CA HIS A 705 -59.78 27.73 74.40
C HIS A 705 -60.63 26.76 75.26
N ALA A 706 -60.01 25.96 76.12
CA ALA A 706 -60.75 25.23 77.16
C ALA A 706 -61.08 26.18 78.34
N PRO A 707 -62.34 26.22 78.82
CA PRO A 707 -62.78 27.10 79.91
C PRO A 707 -62.12 26.81 81.27
#